data_AF-A0A512IVU6-F1
#
_entry.id   AF-A0A512IVU6-F1
#
_cell.length_a   1.000
_cell.length_b   1.000
_cell.length_c   1.000
_cell.angle_alpha   90.00
_cell.angle_beta   90.00
_cell.angle_gamma   90.00
#
_symmetry.space_group_name_H-M   'P 1'
#
loop_
_entity.id
_entity.type
_entity.pdbx_description
1 polymer ?
#
loop_
_entity_poly.entity_id
_entity_poly.type
_entity_poly.pdbx_seq_one_letter_code
_entity_poly.pdbx_strand_id
1 'polypeptide(L)'
;MPQLIQSTTANEMASTFGEACQPFVDAGIPARALLPIAPLGAKLLKASDLKEDSLGKSPGRFNKAKGQWGGLGFDPIKVGRGQDDIAEMAPWPTPNVGILGRYLPAIDSDAENEDARRLIEKAVISTFGQHAEIAERRRGTVARRLYAFRAKDPDDHDGVVRGRHIAYRLKGETEADLVHKLDIIGFGNQFVAAGNHASGTHYEWAPNWRLTDLHRACRKNDPTVGLLRIENADIVRFIAEFEHMLTEAGGEILRASGGRVPGEERDFSKEEPLYPVADVLKGLDQIPNCKDLFPHRDDLVRTVSAIRAALGAEAEPHYDNIREWATANPDPDWCPDEYFEKVWNSLDRGVRVDREALDRIFRRNKVFVSAKLEFTGNTDAMMKGTRERKLEARAKEMDILEEISARYVFGHVNTRTGDGALRMRSSWNPAVEWRVEDWWEGKTTDNALALLDRLQEGGRYDSDEHGMWSFARDMVKLYPNVFYTGETRHPNIERGEIVVFANPYGEPTREINMRFLSPVIRAAAAPPKDPRQASEDLNRVLDFVGRVFGKFAKYELDTLAYMVQTGRRPGHMLFLVGEQGVGKSIYAHMLISMFDGIGKDMGAQIDGTKMTNEAARRFALARVEGARIISVKELPEGSTATNMAAVTSSLKQLVDPGPDGDYFQIEAKGKDSRPVLNHARVVTTSNYANSLKIETYDRRIFFIRCGIDLENKPEPEYYADLTDITGDPLRLATFWRHLRERDVSGYEVAKAPPVSVEKLEAEISGMTDPWERHMAAALETLRAANRELFDLKELAGLMTDMAENEHANTNGTVDDRREYNFGNNPAASKRLAREATKIKEIRSNGKCLGNVYGFRTARQIIDRFKIASNRAVLEALDQDRAKPLSRVHVFPIFAGPLRSTGRQ
;
A
#
# COMPACT_ATOMS: atom_id res chain seq x y z
N MET A 1 55.43 -13.02 23.20
CA MET A 1 54.58 -13.86 22.34
C MET A 1 53.62 -12.94 21.58
N PRO A 2 53.66 -12.90 20.24
CA PRO A 2 52.69 -12.13 19.48
C PRO A 2 51.36 -12.90 19.47
N GLN A 3 50.29 -12.29 19.94
CA GLN A 3 48.95 -12.84 19.79
C GLN A 3 48.61 -12.88 18.30
N LEU A 4 48.43 -14.09 17.77
CA LEU A 4 47.80 -14.29 16.47
C LEU A 4 46.44 -13.60 16.48
N ILE A 5 46.34 -12.50 15.72
CA ILE A 5 45.06 -11.97 15.25
C ILE A 5 44.44 -13.10 14.42
N GLN A 6 43.46 -13.78 14.99
CA GLN A 6 42.65 -14.75 14.25
C GLN A 6 42.08 -14.01 13.04
N SER A 7 42.43 -14.46 11.85
CA SER A 7 41.80 -13.97 10.62
C SER A 7 40.31 -14.31 10.73
N THR A 8 39.48 -13.31 10.97
CA THR A 8 38.04 -13.39 10.78
C THR A 8 37.81 -13.89 9.35
N THR A 9 37.33 -15.11 9.24
CA THR A 9 37.06 -15.79 7.97
C THR A 9 36.14 -14.93 7.10
N ALA A 10 36.50 -14.76 5.83
CA ALA A 10 35.86 -13.92 4.82
C ALA A 10 34.42 -14.33 4.41
N ASN A 11 33.63 -14.88 5.33
CA ASN A 11 32.28 -15.38 5.11
C ASN A 11 31.24 -14.85 6.11
N GLU A 12 31.59 -13.87 6.96
CA GLU A 12 30.56 -12.99 7.52
C GLU A 12 29.92 -12.26 6.33
N MET A 13 28.69 -12.64 6.00
CA MET A 13 27.95 -12.07 4.87
C MET A 13 28.05 -10.55 4.94
N ALA A 14 28.67 -9.95 3.94
CA ALA A 14 28.84 -8.50 3.86
C ALA A 14 27.46 -7.85 3.96
N SER A 15 27.14 -7.27 5.11
CA SER A 15 25.85 -6.64 5.33
C SER A 15 25.66 -5.55 4.29
N THR A 16 24.45 -5.47 3.76
CA THR A 16 24.08 -4.39 2.85
C THR A 16 23.91 -3.07 3.62
N PHE A 17 23.99 -1.95 2.91
CA PHE A 17 23.77 -0.63 3.51
C PHE A 17 22.38 -0.51 4.14
N GLY A 18 21.35 -1.10 3.52
CA GLY A 18 20.00 -1.13 4.05
C GLY A 18 19.90 -1.86 5.40
N GLU A 19 20.51 -3.03 5.51
CA GLU A 19 20.58 -3.79 6.77
C GLU A 19 21.34 -3.00 7.85
N ALA A 20 22.46 -2.38 7.49
CA ALA A 20 23.26 -1.58 8.41
C ALA A 20 22.53 -0.30 8.87
N CYS A 21 21.65 0.26 8.05
CA CYS A 21 20.86 1.45 8.38
C CYS A 21 19.65 1.15 9.27
N GLN A 22 19.13 -0.07 9.24
CA GLN A 22 17.86 -0.42 9.89
C GLN A 22 17.79 -0.01 11.37
N PRO A 23 18.83 -0.23 12.22
CA PRO A 23 18.78 0.19 13.63
C PRO A 23 18.58 1.71 13.81
N PHE A 24 19.12 2.53 12.92
CA PHE A 24 18.98 3.98 12.95
C PHE A 24 17.60 4.43 12.48
N VAL A 25 17.08 3.80 11.42
CA VAL A 25 15.72 4.05 10.91
C VAL A 25 14.66 3.67 11.95
N ASP A 26 14.83 2.54 12.63
CA ASP A 26 13.95 2.09 13.72
C ASP A 26 14.00 3.03 14.94
N ALA A 27 15.16 3.65 15.20
CA ALA A 27 15.31 4.72 16.18
C ALA A 27 14.69 6.05 15.73
N GLY A 28 14.27 6.14 14.47
CA GLY A 28 13.61 7.31 13.89
C GLY A 28 14.51 8.35 13.28
N ILE A 29 15.78 8.02 13.05
CA ILE A 29 16.66 8.86 12.24
C ILE A 29 16.18 8.75 10.78
N PRO A 30 15.92 9.86 10.09
CA PRO A 30 15.37 9.80 8.74
C PRO A 30 16.40 9.18 7.78
N ALA A 31 15.95 8.27 6.91
CA ALA A 31 16.84 7.58 5.96
C ALA A 31 17.62 8.56 5.05
N ARG A 32 17.05 9.73 4.73
CA ARG A 32 17.73 10.81 3.98
C ARG A 32 18.98 11.38 4.67
N ALA A 33 19.16 11.14 5.97
CA ALA A 33 20.32 11.56 6.75
C ALA A 33 21.46 10.52 6.76
N LEU A 34 21.22 9.31 6.23
CA LEU A 34 22.16 8.21 6.23
C LEU A 34 22.89 8.13 4.89
N LEU A 35 24.21 7.94 4.92
CA LEU A 35 25.06 7.82 3.73
C LEU A 35 25.88 6.53 3.73
N PRO A 36 26.03 5.84 2.59
CA PRO A 36 26.91 4.69 2.48
C PRO A 36 28.37 5.14 2.50
N ILE A 37 29.16 4.56 3.40
CA ILE A 37 30.61 4.79 3.49
C ILE A 37 31.31 3.66 2.76
N ALA A 38 32.28 3.98 1.90
CA ALA A 38 33.03 2.95 1.18
C ALA A 38 33.78 2.05 2.18
N PRO A 39 33.61 0.71 2.13
CA PRO A 39 34.19 -0.18 3.14
C PRO A 39 35.70 -0.33 2.95
N LEU A 40 36.38 -0.81 3.99
CA LEU A 40 37.80 -1.16 3.93
C LEU A 40 38.07 -2.17 2.81
N GLY A 41 39.18 -1.97 2.08
CA GLY A 41 39.58 -2.87 0.98
C GLY A 41 38.67 -2.82 -0.26
N ALA A 42 37.72 -1.87 -0.31
CA ALA A 42 36.89 -1.64 -1.49
C ALA A 42 37.75 -1.34 -2.72
N LYS A 43 37.43 -2.00 -3.85
CA LYS A 43 38.05 -1.67 -5.15
C LYS A 43 37.56 -0.31 -5.61
N LEU A 44 38.46 0.63 -5.85
CA LEU A 44 38.12 1.97 -6.30
C LEU A 44 38.01 2.04 -7.83
N LEU A 45 37.09 2.87 -8.32
CA LEU A 45 37.05 3.26 -9.74
C LEU A 45 38.32 4.07 -10.07
N LYS A 46 38.91 3.84 -11.25
CA LYS A 46 40.14 4.53 -11.69
C LYS A 46 40.02 6.07 -11.72
N ALA A 47 38.81 6.58 -11.96
CA ALA A 47 38.50 8.02 -12.01
C ALA A 47 37.81 8.53 -10.72
N SER A 48 37.95 7.81 -9.61
CA SER A 48 37.33 8.20 -8.34
C SER A 48 38.15 9.26 -7.61
N ASP A 49 37.46 10.22 -6.98
CA ASP A 49 38.06 11.15 -6.02
C ASP A 49 38.29 10.50 -4.64
N LEU A 50 37.77 9.29 -4.39
CA LEU A 50 38.08 8.52 -3.19
C LEU A 50 39.53 8.04 -3.24
N LYS A 51 40.21 8.14 -2.10
CA LYS A 51 41.56 7.64 -1.88
C LYS A 51 41.53 6.42 -0.96
N GLU A 52 42.57 5.59 -1.02
CA GLU A 52 42.63 4.35 -0.23
C GLU A 52 42.58 4.62 1.28
N ASP A 53 43.22 5.70 1.74
CA ASP A 53 43.19 6.17 3.14
C ASP A 53 41.84 6.76 3.60
N SER A 54 40.94 7.00 2.65
CA SER A 54 39.58 7.49 2.88
C SER A 54 38.54 6.38 3.02
N LEU A 55 38.92 5.13 2.72
CA LEU A 55 38.08 3.95 2.93
C LEU A 55 37.77 3.76 4.42
N GLY A 56 36.52 3.46 4.72
CA GLY A 56 35.99 3.40 6.08
C GLY A 56 35.69 4.78 6.71
N LYS A 57 35.88 5.88 5.98
CA LYS A 57 35.61 7.25 6.44
C LYS A 57 34.71 8.05 5.52
N SER A 58 34.91 7.95 4.20
CA SER A 58 34.26 8.84 3.23
C SER A 58 33.04 8.21 2.55
N PRO A 59 31.98 9.00 2.27
CA PRO A 59 30.84 8.52 1.51
C PRO A 59 31.22 8.07 0.10
N GLY A 60 30.68 6.93 -0.35
CA GLY A 60 30.99 6.37 -1.65
C GLY A 60 29.75 5.88 -2.40
N ARG A 61 29.81 5.91 -3.74
CA ARG A 61 28.83 5.32 -4.65
C ARG A 61 29.32 3.97 -5.14
N PHE A 62 28.51 2.92 -4.97
CA PHE A 62 28.84 1.60 -5.48
C PHE A 62 28.39 1.43 -6.94
N ASN A 63 29.33 1.11 -7.82
CA ASN A 63 29.05 0.72 -9.19
C ASN A 63 28.85 -0.80 -9.26
N LYS A 64 27.58 -1.24 -9.28
CA LYS A 64 27.21 -2.65 -9.28
C LYS A 64 27.79 -3.43 -10.47
N ALA A 65 27.85 -2.81 -11.66
CA ALA A 65 28.35 -3.47 -12.87
C ALA A 65 29.85 -3.78 -12.79
N LYS A 66 30.63 -2.89 -12.16
CA LYS A 66 32.09 -3.04 -12.04
C LYS A 66 32.54 -3.64 -10.71
N GLY A 67 31.63 -3.73 -9.73
CA GLY A 67 31.98 -4.11 -8.36
C GLY A 67 32.99 -3.16 -7.71
N GLN A 68 32.89 -1.87 -8.01
CA GLN A 68 33.87 -0.84 -7.62
C GLN A 68 33.18 0.38 -6.97
N TRP A 69 33.92 1.14 -6.17
CA TRP A 69 33.45 2.32 -5.44
C TRP A 69 34.01 3.61 -6.03
N GLY A 70 33.15 4.62 -6.15
CA GLY A 70 33.48 5.99 -6.52
C GLY A 70 33.10 6.98 -5.42
N GLY A 71 33.57 8.23 -5.49
CA GLY A 71 33.08 9.29 -4.61
C GLY A 71 31.57 9.53 -4.78
N LEU A 72 30.86 9.76 -3.67
CA LEU A 72 29.41 9.99 -3.71
C LEU A 72 29.03 11.39 -4.27
N GLY A 73 30.00 12.30 -4.37
CA GLY A 73 29.79 13.72 -4.70
C GLY A 73 29.50 14.59 -3.47
N PHE A 74 29.57 15.92 -3.63
CA PHE A 74 29.42 16.87 -2.52
C PHE A 74 27.96 17.20 -2.17
N ASP A 75 27.07 17.27 -3.15
CA ASP A 75 25.66 17.65 -2.92
C ASP A 75 24.95 16.73 -1.92
N PRO A 76 25.10 15.39 -2.00
CA PRO A 76 24.49 14.46 -1.04
C PRO A 76 24.90 14.69 0.41
N ILE A 77 26.12 15.19 0.62
CA ILE A 77 26.68 15.46 1.95
C ILE A 77 26.07 16.74 2.54
N LYS A 78 25.49 17.61 1.71
CA LYS A 78 24.83 18.85 2.15
C LYS A 78 23.32 18.68 2.35
N VAL A 79 22.64 18.02 1.42
CA VAL A 79 21.16 18.02 1.39
C VAL A 79 20.52 16.67 1.72
N GLY A 80 21.30 15.59 1.77
CA GLY A 80 20.76 14.25 1.89
C GLY A 80 20.30 13.66 0.56
N ARG A 81 19.49 12.60 0.64
CA ARG A 81 19.11 11.77 -0.50
C ARG A 81 17.59 11.66 -0.65
N GLY A 82 17.13 11.64 -1.90
CA GLY A 82 15.73 11.36 -2.22
C GLY A 82 15.37 9.88 -1.98
N GLN A 83 14.08 9.53 -2.07
CA GLN A 83 13.65 8.15 -1.85
C GLN A 83 14.21 7.17 -2.88
N ASP A 84 14.32 7.59 -4.14
CA ASP A 84 14.89 6.75 -5.20
C ASP A 84 16.36 6.44 -4.93
N ASP A 85 17.14 7.44 -4.49
CA ASP A 85 18.53 7.24 -4.09
C ASP A 85 18.63 6.28 -2.89
N ILE A 86 17.74 6.39 -1.90
CA ILE A 86 17.73 5.49 -0.73
C ILE A 86 17.47 4.04 -1.17
N ALA A 87 16.51 3.81 -2.07
CA ALA A 87 16.22 2.50 -2.63
C ALA A 87 17.40 1.97 -3.47
N GLU A 88 18.05 2.82 -4.26
CA GLU A 88 19.25 2.47 -5.04
C GLU A 88 20.40 2.02 -4.11
N MET A 89 20.60 2.73 -3.00
CA MET A 89 21.70 2.51 -2.05
C MET A 89 21.51 1.31 -1.14
N ALA A 90 20.27 0.94 -0.82
CA ALA A 90 19.95 -0.14 0.11
C ALA A 90 20.72 -1.45 -0.14
N PRO A 91 20.84 -1.98 -1.38
CA PRO A 91 21.58 -3.22 -1.66
C PRO A 91 23.10 -3.06 -1.74
N TRP A 92 23.69 -1.88 -1.51
CA TRP A 92 25.13 -1.69 -1.67
C TRP A 92 25.92 -2.45 -0.58
N PRO A 93 27.04 -3.10 -0.92
CA PRO A 93 27.74 -4.00 -0.01
C PRO A 93 28.64 -3.23 0.95
N THR A 94 28.06 -2.55 1.94
CA THR A 94 28.82 -1.88 3.00
C THR A 94 28.14 -1.99 4.37
N PRO A 95 28.89 -2.40 5.42
CA PRO A 95 28.44 -2.29 6.80
C PRO A 95 28.59 -0.87 7.36
N ASN A 96 29.28 0.03 6.66
CA ASN A 96 29.61 1.34 7.19
C ASN A 96 28.53 2.37 6.85
N VAL A 97 28.02 3.02 7.89
CA VAL A 97 26.95 4.02 7.78
C VAL A 97 27.48 5.37 8.25
N GLY A 98 27.36 6.38 7.40
CA GLY A 98 27.60 7.79 7.70
C GLY A 98 26.30 8.48 8.08
N ILE A 99 26.39 9.48 8.95
CA ILE A 99 25.28 10.34 9.35
C ILE A 99 25.63 11.79 9.04
N LEU A 100 24.72 12.50 8.37
CA LEU A 100 24.85 13.91 8.07
C LEU A 100 24.81 14.79 9.32
N GLY A 101 25.83 15.63 9.49
CA GLY A 101 25.94 16.58 10.59
C GLY A 101 24.82 17.63 10.62
N ARG A 102 24.16 17.87 9.48
CA ARG A 102 22.97 18.73 9.39
C ARG A 102 21.81 18.21 10.25
N TYR A 103 21.67 16.90 10.40
CA TYR A 103 20.59 16.26 11.17
C TYR A 103 21.02 15.94 12.59
N LEU A 104 22.25 15.44 12.72
CA LEU A 104 22.84 15.07 13.99
C LEU A 104 24.22 15.73 14.09
N PRO A 105 24.32 17.00 14.51
CA PRO A 105 25.62 17.63 14.67
C PRO A 105 26.43 16.94 15.75
N ALA A 106 27.76 16.99 15.63
CA ALA A 106 28.65 16.30 16.56
C ALA A 106 29.93 17.07 16.86
N ILE A 107 30.51 16.80 18.01
CA ILE A 107 31.85 17.23 18.42
C ILE A 107 32.75 16.00 18.34
N ASP A 108 33.63 15.95 17.34
CA ASP A 108 34.59 14.86 17.13
C ASP A 108 35.97 15.24 17.70
N SER A 109 36.30 14.62 18.82
CA SER A 109 37.54 14.79 19.56
C SER A 109 38.57 13.77 19.10
N ASP A 110 39.58 14.26 18.39
CA ASP A 110 40.78 13.54 18.01
C ASP A 110 41.89 13.80 19.05
N ALA A 111 41.57 13.63 20.34
CA ALA A 111 42.52 13.71 21.44
C ALA A 111 43.52 12.55 21.40
N GLU A 112 44.81 12.86 21.55
CA GLU A 112 45.90 11.86 21.47
C GLU A 112 46.29 11.33 22.85
N ASN A 113 45.84 11.97 23.93
CA ASN A 113 46.01 11.52 25.32
C ASN A 113 44.74 11.73 26.16
N GLU A 114 44.73 11.11 27.34
CA GLU A 114 43.56 11.06 28.23
C GLU A 114 43.26 12.42 28.89
N ASP A 115 44.26 13.26 29.13
CA ASP A 115 44.05 14.58 29.73
C ASP A 115 43.38 15.55 28.75
N ALA A 116 43.73 15.48 27.46
CA ALA A 116 43.06 16.22 26.40
C ALA A 116 41.60 15.79 26.24
N ARG A 117 41.32 14.47 26.35
CA ARG A 117 39.95 13.94 26.36
C ARG A 117 39.16 14.48 27.55
N ARG A 118 39.74 14.46 28.75
CA ARG A 118 39.08 14.98 29.97
C ARG A 118 38.80 16.48 29.89
N LEU A 119 39.68 17.25 29.26
CA LEU A 119 39.46 18.68 29.04
C LEU A 119 38.22 18.92 28.17
N ILE A 120 38.09 18.20 27.05
CA ILE A 120 36.91 18.30 26.17
C ILE A 120 35.65 17.84 26.90
N GLU A 121 35.72 16.73 27.63
CA GLU A 121 34.58 16.22 28.41
C GLU A 121 34.11 17.24 29.45
N LYS A 122 35.04 17.92 30.15
CA LYS A 122 34.71 19.03 31.05
C LYS A 122 34.04 20.19 30.33
N ALA A 123 34.52 20.58 29.16
CA ALA A 123 33.92 21.65 28.37
C ALA A 123 32.50 21.29 27.88
N VAL A 124 32.28 20.04 27.45
CA VAL A 124 30.95 19.51 27.09
C VAL A 124 30.01 19.55 28.30
N ILE A 125 30.45 19.04 29.45
CA ILE A 125 29.64 19.02 30.68
C ILE A 125 29.33 20.44 31.19
N SER A 126 30.30 21.35 31.15
CA SER A 126 30.11 22.74 31.57
C SER A 126 29.11 23.47 30.67
N THR A 127 29.22 23.26 29.35
CA THR A 127 28.37 23.96 28.39
C THR A 127 26.93 23.41 28.36
N PHE A 128 26.78 22.09 28.35
CA PHE A 128 25.49 21.44 28.11
C PHE A 128 24.84 20.87 29.37
N GLY A 129 25.60 20.74 30.47
CA GLY A 129 25.17 20.17 31.74
C GLY A 129 25.51 18.69 31.88
N GLN A 130 25.74 18.25 33.13
CA GLN A 130 26.10 16.85 33.46
C GLN A 130 25.01 15.83 33.10
N HIS A 131 23.75 16.27 33.04
CA HIS A 131 22.59 15.43 32.72
C HIS A 131 22.16 15.57 31.25
N ALA A 132 22.95 16.24 30.42
CA ALA A 132 22.65 16.36 29.00
C ALA A 132 22.65 14.97 28.34
N GLU A 133 21.55 14.62 27.69
CA GLU A 133 21.41 13.38 26.94
C GLU A 133 22.18 13.46 25.62
N ILE A 134 23.49 13.19 25.68
CA ILE A 134 24.43 13.28 24.55
C ILE A 134 24.88 11.88 24.18
N ALA A 135 24.90 11.53 22.89
CA ALA A 135 25.38 10.22 22.46
C ALA A 135 26.91 10.19 22.35
N GLU A 136 27.57 9.21 22.98
CA GLU A 136 29.03 9.07 22.99
C GLU A 136 29.45 7.89 22.10
N ARG A 137 30.21 8.17 21.03
CA ARG A 137 30.88 7.16 20.21
C ARG A 137 32.35 7.04 20.60
N ARG A 138 32.80 5.80 20.75
CA ARG A 138 34.17 5.39 21.05
C ARG A 138 34.80 4.74 19.84
N ARG A 139 36.12 4.86 19.74
CA ARG A 139 36.94 4.20 18.71
C ARG A 139 38.00 3.35 19.40
N GLY A 140 37.64 2.13 19.78
CA GLY A 140 38.50 1.26 20.60
C GLY A 140 38.84 1.88 21.97
N THR A 141 40.05 1.62 22.46
CA THR A 141 40.52 2.07 23.79
C THR A 141 41.26 3.42 23.79
N VAL A 142 41.40 4.09 22.63
CA VAL A 142 42.11 5.37 22.56
C VAL A 142 41.31 6.51 23.17
N ALA A 143 41.96 7.66 23.42
CA ALA A 143 41.35 8.84 24.03
C ALA A 143 40.31 9.56 23.15
N ARG A 144 40.18 9.17 21.87
CA ARG A 144 39.31 9.82 20.89
C ARG A 144 37.84 9.52 21.11
N ARG A 145 36.98 10.54 21.00
CA ARG A 145 35.54 10.47 21.28
C ARG A 145 34.75 11.30 20.29
N LEU A 146 33.52 10.89 20.01
CA LEU A 146 32.56 11.75 19.33
C LEU A 146 31.32 11.91 20.20
N TYR A 147 30.86 13.15 20.33
CA TYR A 147 29.65 13.52 21.07
C TYR A 147 28.61 14.00 20.07
N ALA A 148 27.55 13.22 19.85
CA ALA A 148 26.49 13.55 18.90
C ALA A 148 25.27 14.13 19.60
N PHE A 149 24.63 15.08 18.91
CA PHE A 149 23.47 15.84 19.34
C PHE A 149 22.39 15.77 18.26
N ARG A 150 21.21 16.31 18.57
CA ARG A 150 20.13 16.50 17.59
C ARG A 150 20.15 17.93 17.07
N ALA A 151 20.01 18.14 15.76
CA ALA A 151 19.78 19.48 15.25
C ALA A 151 18.41 19.99 15.73
N LYS A 152 18.34 21.25 16.18
CA LYS A 152 17.08 21.91 16.57
C LYS A 152 16.10 21.93 15.40
N ASP A 153 16.58 22.40 14.25
CA ASP A 153 15.90 22.31 12.96
C ASP A 153 16.97 22.03 11.88
N PRO A 154 16.96 20.84 11.25
CA PRO A 154 17.89 20.56 10.17
C PRO A 154 17.60 21.41 8.93
N ASP A 155 16.37 21.86 8.69
CA ASP A 155 15.98 22.57 7.48
C ASP A 155 16.23 24.09 7.58
N ASP A 156 16.42 24.63 8.80
CA ASP A 156 16.84 26.01 9.07
C ASP A 156 18.33 26.24 8.73
N HIS A 157 18.58 26.79 7.54
CA HIS A 157 19.93 27.08 7.06
C HIS A 157 20.70 28.11 7.88
N ASP A 158 20.04 28.99 8.61
CA ASP A 158 20.71 30.02 9.43
C ASP A 158 21.02 29.48 10.83
N GLY A 159 20.15 28.63 11.37
CA GLY A 159 20.32 27.96 12.67
C GLY A 159 21.19 26.71 12.68
N VAL A 160 21.42 26.06 11.52
CA VAL A 160 22.21 24.81 11.45
C VAL A 160 23.64 24.99 11.97
N VAL A 161 24.10 24.02 12.75
CA VAL A 161 25.49 23.93 13.22
C VAL A 161 26.45 23.93 12.03
N ARG A 162 27.45 24.81 12.05
CA ARG A 162 28.46 24.92 10.99
C ARG A 162 29.75 24.19 11.37
N GLY A 163 30.44 23.69 10.35
CA GLY A 163 31.73 23.03 10.54
C GLY A 163 32.80 23.96 11.12
N ARG A 164 33.59 23.43 12.06
CA ARG A 164 34.76 24.09 12.67
C ARG A 164 35.86 23.06 12.88
N HIS A 165 37.10 23.49 12.76
CA HIS A 165 38.29 22.67 13.02
C HIS A 165 39.21 23.44 13.95
N ILE A 166 39.56 22.84 15.09
CA ILE A 166 40.45 23.43 16.08
C ILE A 166 41.60 22.44 16.33
N ALA A 167 42.84 22.94 16.21
CA ALA A 167 44.05 22.22 16.56
C ALA A 167 44.69 22.90 17.78
N TYR A 168 45.04 22.11 18.79
CA TYR A 168 45.48 22.64 20.08
C TYR A 168 46.53 21.74 20.75
N ARG A 169 47.21 22.30 21.75
CA ARG A 169 48.17 21.61 22.64
C ARG A 169 47.86 21.93 24.09
N LEU A 170 48.14 20.98 24.97
CA LEU A 170 48.10 21.16 26.41
C LEU A 170 49.41 21.77 26.93
N LYS A 171 49.37 22.23 28.19
CA LYS A 171 50.53 22.76 28.88
C LYS A 171 51.66 21.73 28.94
N GLY A 172 52.85 22.14 28.47
CA GLY A 172 54.07 21.33 28.51
C GLY A 172 54.25 20.42 27.30
N GLU A 173 53.29 20.38 26.37
CA GLU A 173 53.46 19.72 25.07
C GLU A 173 54.29 20.61 24.13
N THR A 174 55.10 19.97 23.29
CA THR A 174 56.07 20.60 22.39
C THR A 174 55.70 20.37 20.93
N GLU A 175 56.48 20.92 20.01
CA GLU A 175 56.30 20.66 18.58
C GLU A 175 56.49 19.18 18.19
N ALA A 176 57.20 18.40 19.01
CA ALA A 176 57.41 16.98 18.80
C ALA A 176 56.19 16.12 19.19
N ASP A 177 55.29 16.65 20.02
CA ASP A 177 54.09 15.96 20.47
C ASP A 177 52.98 16.00 19.41
N LEU A 178 52.16 14.95 19.38
CA LEU A 178 51.05 14.87 18.44
C LEU A 178 49.98 15.91 18.77
N VAL A 179 49.70 16.78 17.79
CA VAL A 179 48.69 17.83 17.91
C VAL A 179 47.30 17.24 18.07
N HIS A 180 46.57 17.68 19.10
CA HIS A 180 45.17 17.33 19.29
C HIS A 180 44.27 18.08 18.33
N LYS A 181 43.17 17.45 17.94
CA LYS A 181 42.17 18.05 17.04
C LYS A 181 40.76 17.94 17.61
N LEU A 182 39.97 18.94 17.31
CA LEU A 182 38.57 19.04 17.66
C LEU A 182 37.80 19.53 16.43
N ASP A 183 36.97 18.65 15.90
CA ASP A 183 36.17 18.92 14.71
C ASP A 183 34.69 19.03 15.09
N ILE A 184 34.08 20.16 14.77
CA ILE A 184 32.63 20.31 14.84
C ILE A 184 32.05 19.83 13.50
N ILE A 185 31.25 18.79 13.57
CA ILE A 185 30.59 18.18 12.42
C ILE A 185 29.17 18.74 12.35
N GLY A 186 28.92 19.57 11.33
CA GLY A 186 27.63 20.22 11.10
C GLY A 186 27.22 20.14 9.63
N PHE A 187 26.53 21.15 9.14
CA PHE A 187 26.10 21.26 7.74
C PHE A 187 27.27 21.05 6.76
N GLY A 188 27.06 20.19 5.77
CA GLY A 188 28.05 19.86 4.73
C GLY A 188 29.13 18.85 5.16
N ASN A 189 29.05 18.31 6.38
CA ASN A 189 29.94 17.27 6.88
C ASN A 189 29.13 16.05 7.38
N GLN A 190 29.82 14.94 7.63
CA GLN A 190 29.23 13.71 8.14
C GLN A 190 30.21 13.00 9.10
N PHE A 191 29.69 12.07 9.90
CA PHE A 191 30.51 11.14 10.68
C PHE A 191 30.02 9.70 10.54
N VAL A 192 30.93 8.74 10.71
CA VAL A 192 30.62 7.29 10.60
C VAL A 192 29.93 6.78 11.87
N ALA A 193 28.64 6.50 11.82
CA ALA A 193 27.87 6.04 12.97
C ALA A 193 27.99 4.53 13.24
N ALA A 194 28.31 3.73 12.22
CA ALA A 194 28.50 2.29 12.32
C ALA A 194 29.55 1.78 11.33
N GLY A 195 30.15 0.62 11.64
CA GLY A 195 31.11 -0.08 10.79
C GLY A 195 32.56 0.06 11.27
N ASN A 196 33.50 -0.08 10.34
CA ASN A 196 34.94 -0.14 10.64
C ASN A 196 35.68 1.11 10.17
N HIS A 197 36.52 1.68 11.04
CA HIS A 197 37.43 2.78 10.71
C HIS A 197 38.55 2.30 9.77
N ALA A 198 39.22 3.23 9.08
CA ALA A 198 40.39 2.96 8.22
C ALA A 198 41.50 2.09 8.89
N SER A 199 41.61 2.14 10.22
CA SER A 199 42.55 1.33 11.02
C SER A 199 42.09 -0.12 11.28
N GLY A 200 40.89 -0.50 10.84
CA GLY A 200 40.24 -1.77 11.18
C GLY A 200 39.49 -1.77 12.52
N THR A 201 39.60 -0.70 13.32
CA THR A 201 38.90 -0.59 14.61
C THR A 201 37.41 -0.35 14.39
N HIS A 202 36.56 -1.08 15.11
CA HIS A 202 35.11 -0.90 15.06
C HIS A 202 34.67 0.39 15.77
N TYR A 203 33.65 1.05 15.23
CA TYR A 203 32.98 2.16 15.91
C TYR A 203 31.93 1.64 16.88
N GLU A 204 32.04 2.03 18.15
CA GLU A 204 31.13 1.55 19.20
C GLU A 204 30.48 2.72 19.93
N TRP A 205 29.18 2.63 20.18
CA TRP A 205 28.49 3.58 21.04
C TRP A 205 28.59 3.15 22.49
N ALA A 206 28.88 4.09 23.39
CA ALA A 206 28.92 3.81 24.82
C ALA A 206 27.57 3.26 25.29
N PRO A 207 27.51 2.17 26.08
CA PRO A 207 26.26 1.45 26.37
C PRO A 207 25.12 2.30 26.94
N ASN A 208 25.44 3.31 27.74
CA ASN A 208 24.45 4.19 28.37
C ASN A 208 24.16 5.47 27.55
N TRP A 209 24.90 5.67 26.46
CA TRP A 209 24.86 6.88 25.62
C TRP A 209 24.74 6.48 24.15
N ARG A 210 23.95 5.44 23.87
CA ARG A 210 23.74 4.92 22.52
C ARG A 210 22.86 5.87 21.73
N LEU A 211 23.33 6.24 20.54
CA LEU A 211 22.61 7.17 19.65
C LEU A 211 21.19 6.70 19.34
N THR A 212 21.00 5.41 19.03
CA THR A 212 19.69 4.86 18.67
C THR A 212 18.70 4.88 19.84
N ASP A 213 19.17 4.63 21.07
CA ASP A 213 18.31 4.60 22.26
C ASP A 213 17.89 6.01 22.66
N LEU A 214 18.84 6.94 22.68
CA LEU A 214 18.58 8.37 22.97
C LEU A 214 17.72 9.04 21.89
N HIS A 215 17.93 8.73 20.62
CA HIS A 215 17.11 9.29 19.54
C HIS A 215 15.67 8.75 19.56
N ARG A 216 15.49 7.46 19.88
CA ARG A 216 14.17 6.84 20.01
C ARG A 216 13.37 7.48 21.15
N ALA A 217 14.02 7.82 22.26
CA ALA A 217 13.38 8.47 23.41
C ALA A 217 12.73 9.82 23.05
N CYS A 218 13.28 10.54 22.07
CA CYS A 218 12.74 11.81 21.58
C CYS A 218 11.34 11.74 20.95
N ARG A 219 10.80 10.54 20.66
CA ARG A 219 9.48 10.38 20.02
C ARG A 219 8.30 10.54 20.99
N LYS A 220 8.52 10.64 22.31
CA LYS A 220 7.45 10.63 23.33
C LYS A 220 6.74 11.98 23.58
N ASN A 221 6.69 12.90 22.60
CA ASN A 221 6.11 14.26 22.71
C ASN A 221 6.72 15.17 23.79
N ASP A 222 7.78 14.75 24.48
CA ASP A 222 8.52 15.60 25.41
C ASP A 222 9.84 16.05 24.75
N PRO A 223 10.00 17.34 24.42
CA PRO A 223 11.22 17.85 23.82
C PRO A 223 12.42 17.84 24.78
N THR A 224 12.18 17.57 26.08
CA THR A 224 13.21 17.50 27.13
C THR A 224 13.73 16.08 27.39
N VAL A 225 13.15 15.07 26.72
CA VAL A 225 13.55 13.66 26.84
C VAL A 225 14.16 13.17 25.54
N GLY A 226 15.34 12.55 25.64
CA GLY A 226 16.16 12.03 24.56
C GLY A 226 17.29 12.97 24.13
N LEU A 227 17.91 12.66 22.99
CA LEU A 227 19.10 13.35 22.47
C LEU A 227 18.97 14.89 22.47
N LEU A 228 19.89 15.58 23.16
CA LEU A 228 19.90 17.03 23.34
C LEU A 228 19.86 17.76 21.99
N ARG A 229 18.96 18.75 21.87
CA ARG A 229 18.85 19.60 20.67
C ARG A 229 19.80 20.78 20.77
N ILE A 230 20.57 21.03 19.70
CA ILE A 230 21.48 22.16 19.61
C ILE A 230 21.31 22.92 18.28
N GLU A 231 21.73 24.18 18.31
CA GLU A 231 21.89 25.08 17.17
C GLU A 231 23.32 25.66 17.15
N ASN A 232 23.65 26.44 16.11
CA ASN A 232 25.01 26.97 15.97
C ASN A 232 25.45 27.86 17.15
N ALA A 233 24.53 28.56 17.81
CA ALA A 233 24.83 29.40 18.97
C ALA A 233 25.35 28.57 20.16
N ASP A 234 24.84 27.35 20.36
CA ASP A 234 25.30 26.48 21.45
C ASP A 234 26.74 26.01 21.21
N ILE A 235 27.11 25.76 19.96
CA ILE A 235 28.49 25.44 19.57
C ILE A 235 29.42 26.63 19.80
N VAL A 236 28.98 27.86 19.55
CA VAL A 236 29.78 29.05 19.86
C VAL A 236 30.05 29.14 21.37
N ARG A 237 29.04 28.86 22.22
CA ARG A 237 29.23 28.79 23.67
C ARG A 237 30.21 27.68 24.07
N PHE A 238 30.07 26.49 23.47
CA PHE A 238 30.99 25.37 23.70
C PHE A 238 32.43 25.70 23.35
N ILE A 239 32.67 26.31 22.19
CA ILE A 239 34.03 26.70 21.77
C ILE A 239 34.59 27.72 22.75
N ALA A 240 33.85 28.78 23.10
CA ALA A 240 34.31 29.77 24.06
C ALA A 240 34.68 29.16 25.42
N GLU A 241 33.88 28.23 25.91
CA GLU A 241 34.16 27.50 27.15
C GLU A 241 35.40 26.60 27.03
N PHE A 242 35.53 25.88 25.91
CA PHE A 242 36.72 25.07 25.63
C PHE A 242 38.00 25.92 25.57
N GLU A 243 37.96 27.07 24.89
CA GLU A 243 39.07 28.02 24.81
C GLU A 243 39.48 28.55 26.19
N HIS A 244 38.48 28.90 27.00
CA HIS A 244 38.70 29.34 28.38
C HIS A 244 39.38 28.26 29.21
N MET A 245 38.82 27.04 29.25
CA MET A 245 39.38 25.93 30.02
C MET A 245 40.78 25.51 29.56
N LEU A 246 41.01 25.52 28.24
CA LEU A 246 42.33 25.22 27.67
C LEU A 246 43.36 26.27 28.13
N THR A 247 42.99 27.54 28.12
CA THR A 247 43.85 28.64 28.57
C THR A 247 44.14 28.55 30.07
N GLU A 248 43.14 28.26 30.91
CA GLU A 248 43.33 28.04 32.35
C GLU A 248 44.24 26.86 32.65
N ALA A 249 44.16 25.80 31.84
CA ALA A 249 45.07 24.66 31.93
C ALA A 249 46.49 24.98 31.43
N GLY A 250 46.71 26.16 30.82
CA GLY A 250 47.98 26.60 30.24
C GLY A 250 48.29 26.02 28.86
N GLY A 251 47.27 25.53 28.14
CA GLY A 251 47.38 25.10 26.76
C GLY A 251 47.17 26.25 25.76
N GLU A 252 47.27 25.94 24.47
CA GLU A 252 47.14 26.93 23.39
C GLU A 252 46.40 26.37 22.17
N ILE A 253 45.70 27.25 21.45
CA ILE A 253 45.15 26.95 20.13
C ILE A 253 46.17 27.31 19.07
N LEU A 254 46.59 26.31 18.30
CA LEU A 254 47.52 26.47 17.20
C LEU A 254 46.81 26.98 15.94
N ARG A 255 45.59 26.51 15.73
CA ARG A 255 44.80 26.83 14.53
C ARG A 255 43.32 26.63 14.81
N ALA A 256 42.51 27.65 14.51
CA ALA A 256 41.07 27.53 14.41
C ALA A 256 40.64 27.94 12.99
N SER A 257 39.85 27.10 12.32
CA SER A 257 39.22 27.47 11.05
C SER A 257 37.74 27.13 11.02
N GLY A 258 36.93 28.08 10.56
CA GLY A 258 35.56 27.84 10.12
C GLY A 258 35.49 27.91 8.60
N GLY A 259 35.06 26.82 7.94
CA GLY A 259 34.60 26.84 6.55
C GLY A 259 35.54 27.39 5.46
N ARG A 260 36.87 27.32 5.60
CA ARG A 260 37.78 27.80 4.53
C ARG A 260 37.63 26.97 3.25
N VAL A 261 37.39 27.65 2.13
CA VAL A 261 37.49 27.07 0.78
C VAL A 261 38.95 26.64 0.54
N PRO A 262 39.20 25.38 0.13
CA PRO A 262 40.55 24.92 -0.22
C PRO A 262 41.03 25.63 -1.50
N GLY A 263 42.21 26.23 -1.43
CA GLY A 263 42.87 26.95 -2.53
C GLY A 263 44.04 27.79 -2.01
N GLU A 264 45.12 27.87 -2.78
CA GLU A 264 46.21 28.84 -2.53
C GLU A 264 45.68 30.25 -2.82
N GLU A 265 46.09 31.22 -2.01
CA GLU A 265 45.79 32.63 -2.28
C GLU A 265 46.63 33.08 -3.47
N ARG A 266 45.95 33.51 -4.55
CA ARG A 266 46.60 34.05 -5.74
C ARG A 266 46.07 35.45 -6.02
N ASP A 267 46.99 36.38 -6.24
CA ASP A 267 46.67 37.74 -6.64
C ASP A 267 46.54 37.82 -8.17
N PHE A 268 45.34 38.16 -8.64
CA PHE A 268 45.03 38.34 -10.07
C PHE A 268 44.98 39.82 -10.49
N SER A 269 45.25 40.76 -9.59
CA SER A 269 45.12 42.21 -9.84
C SER A 269 46.01 42.74 -10.97
N LYS A 270 46.96 41.93 -11.47
CA LYS A 270 47.86 42.27 -12.58
C LYS A 270 47.61 41.48 -13.85
N GLU A 271 46.66 40.54 -13.84
CA GLU A 271 46.35 39.71 -15.01
C GLU A 271 45.27 40.38 -15.87
N GLU A 272 45.32 40.21 -17.20
CA GLU A 272 44.27 40.69 -18.10
C GLU A 272 42.93 40.01 -17.80
N PRO A 273 41.76 40.65 -18.04
CA PRO A 273 40.46 40.05 -17.82
C PRO A 273 40.25 38.81 -18.71
N LEU A 274 39.66 37.74 -18.15
CA LEU A 274 39.31 36.52 -18.89
C LEU A 274 38.10 36.74 -19.82
N TYR A 275 37.21 37.67 -19.47
CA TYR A 275 35.98 37.97 -20.20
C TYR A 275 35.85 39.49 -20.39
N PRO A 276 35.19 39.96 -21.47
CA PRO A 276 34.87 41.37 -21.62
C PRO A 276 34.07 41.88 -20.42
N VAL A 277 34.53 42.98 -19.80
CA VAL A 277 33.91 43.55 -18.59
C VAL A 277 32.41 43.80 -18.78
N ALA A 278 32.03 44.35 -19.93
CA ALA A 278 30.63 44.66 -20.24
C ALA A 278 29.72 43.41 -20.21
N ASP A 279 30.24 42.26 -20.67
CA ASP A 279 29.46 41.01 -20.63
C ASP A 279 29.40 40.42 -19.22
N VAL A 280 30.46 40.58 -18.42
CA VAL A 280 30.46 40.19 -17.00
C VAL A 280 29.41 40.99 -16.23
N LEU A 281 29.40 42.32 -16.35
CA LEU A 281 28.42 43.17 -15.66
C LEU A 281 26.98 42.85 -16.10
N LYS A 282 26.75 42.69 -17.41
CA LYS A 282 25.44 42.24 -17.93
C LYS A 282 25.04 40.84 -17.45
N GLY A 283 26.03 39.99 -17.18
CA GLY A 283 25.81 38.67 -16.59
C GLY A 283 25.41 38.76 -15.12
N LEU A 284 26.04 39.65 -14.36
CA LEU A 284 25.71 39.95 -12.96
C LEU A 284 24.29 40.54 -12.83
N ASP A 285 23.87 41.41 -13.75
CA ASP A 285 22.49 41.95 -13.77
C ASP A 285 21.41 40.86 -13.89
N GLN A 286 21.75 39.73 -14.52
CA GLN A 286 20.84 38.57 -14.66
C GLN A 286 20.88 37.64 -13.45
N ILE A 287 21.82 37.83 -12.54
CA ILE A 287 22.03 36.99 -11.36
C ILE A 287 22.08 37.92 -10.13
N PRO A 288 20.94 38.50 -9.72
CA PRO A 288 20.90 39.43 -8.59
C PRO A 288 21.46 38.76 -7.33
N ASN A 289 22.18 39.52 -6.50
CA ASN A 289 22.69 39.01 -5.22
C ASN A 289 21.56 38.83 -4.19
N CYS A 290 20.68 37.86 -4.38
CA CYS A 290 19.58 37.53 -3.48
C CYS A 290 19.76 36.18 -2.76
N LYS A 291 19.06 36.00 -1.63
CA LYS A 291 19.07 34.77 -0.84
C LYS A 291 18.68 33.52 -1.66
N ASP A 292 17.87 33.68 -2.70
CA ASP A 292 17.44 32.55 -3.55
C ASP A 292 18.58 32.00 -4.41
N LEU A 293 19.46 32.87 -4.93
CA LEU A 293 20.58 32.49 -5.80
C LEU A 293 21.89 32.28 -5.04
N PHE A 294 22.06 33.05 -3.96
CA PHE A 294 23.19 33.02 -3.05
C PHE A 294 22.66 32.87 -1.62
N PRO A 295 22.29 31.66 -1.19
CA PRO A 295 21.67 31.44 0.12
C PRO A 295 22.64 31.67 1.29
N HIS A 296 23.94 31.78 1.05
CA HIS A 296 24.93 31.98 2.10
C HIS A 296 25.86 33.17 1.85
N ARG A 297 26.34 33.77 2.94
CA ARG A 297 27.41 34.77 2.93
C ARG A 297 28.66 34.29 2.20
N ASP A 298 29.01 33.02 2.40
CA ASP A 298 30.16 32.42 1.73
C ASP A 298 29.95 32.31 0.21
N ASP A 299 28.70 32.20 -0.28
CA ASP A 299 28.40 32.22 -1.71
C ASP A 299 28.67 33.61 -2.29
N LEU A 300 28.31 34.67 -1.57
CA LEU A 300 28.67 36.05 -1.93
C LEU A 300 30.19 36.24 -1.94
N VAL A 301 30.89 35.87 -0.86
CA VAL A 301 32.36 35.98 -0.78
C VAL A 301 33.03 35.24 -1.92
N ARG A 302 32.57 34.02 -2.22
CA ARG A 302 33.06 33.22 -3.33
C ARG A 302 32.77 33.87 -4.69
N THR A 303 31.60 34.47 -4.86
CA THR A 303 31.21 35.12 -6.13
C THR A 303 32.01 36.40 -6.34
N VAL A 304 32.19 37.25 -5.32
CA VAL A 304 33.07 38.42 -5.37
C VAL A 304 34.51 38.01 -5.65
N SER A 305 34.99 36.93 -5.03
CA SER A 305 36.30 36.33 -5.33
C SER A 305 36.41 35.90 -6.80
N ALA A 306 35.36 35.28 -7.35
CA ALA A 306 35.32 34.82 -8.74
C ALA A 306 35.25 36.00 -9.73
N ILE A 307 34.55 37.08 -9.38
CA ILE A 307 34.52 38.33 -10.15
C ILE A 307 35.92 38.93 -10.20
N ARG A 308 36.60 39.11 -9.05
CA ARG A 308 37.98 39.63 -9.01
C ARG A 308 38.95 38.73 -9.80
N ALA A 309 38.84 37.40 -9.67
CA ALA A 309 39.68 36.46 -10.44
C ALA A 309 39.44 36.56 -11.95
N ALA A 310 38.19 36.69 -12.38
CA ALA A 310 37.82 36.73 -13.79
C ALA A 310 38.15 38.07 -14.45
N LEU A 311 38.00 39.19 -13.75
CA LEU A 311 38.29 40.53 -14.27
C LEU A 311 39.76 40.93 -14.12
N GLY A 312 40.52 40.31 -13.22
CA GLY A 312 41.93 40.59 -13.02
C GLY A 312 42.20 42.07 -12.74
N ALA A 313 43.04 42.70 -13.56
CA ALA A 313 43.36 44.13 -13.47
C ALA A 313 42.15 45.06 -13.68
N GLU A 314 41.10 44.61 -14.34
CA GLU A 314 39.87 45.38 -14.55
C GLU A 314 38.88 45.30 -13.37
N ALA A 315 39.17 44.53 -12.31
CA ALA A 315 38.26 44.42 -11.17
C ALA A 315 38.15 45.73 -10.37
N GLU A 316 39.27 46.40 -10.11
CA GLU A 316 39.33 47.61 -9.27
C GLU A 316 38.70 48.84 -9.95
N PRO A 317 38.94 49.12 -11.26
CA PRO A 317 38.25 50.19 -11.97
C PRO A 317 36.72 50.05 -11.98
N HIS A 318 36.21 48.82 -11.79
CA HIS A 318 34.79 48.49 -11.79
C HIS A 318 34.24 48.17 -10.40
N TYR A 319 34.95 48.59 -9.33
CA TYR A 319 34.53 48.42 -7.94
C TYR A 319 33.08 48.85 -7.69
N ASP A 320 32.71 50.07 -8.11
CA ASP A 320 31.39 50.63 -7.83
C ASP A 320 30.26 49.84 -8.52
N ASN A 321 30.48 49.33 -9.74
CA ASN A 321 29.48 48.49 -10.42
C ASN A 321 29.29 47.15 -9.71
N ILE A 322 30.38 46.55 -9.21
CA ILE A 322 30.31 45.27 -8.50
C ILE A 322 29.70 45.46 -7.10
N ARG A 323 30.01 46.59 -6.45
CA ARG A 323 29.38 47.01 -5.20
C ARG A 323 27.88 47.19 -5.39
N GLU A 324 27.47 47.95 -6.39
CA GLU A 324 26.06 48.20 -6.70
C GLU A 324 25.32 46.88 -6.90
N TRP A 325 25.87 45.96 -7.71
CA TRP A 325 25.29 44.62 -7.87
C TRP A 325 25.20 43.84 -6.55
N ALA A 326 26.27 43.86 -5.75
CA ALA A 326 26.33 43.12 -4.50
C ALA A 326 25.33 43.69 -3.46
N THR A 327 25.10 45.01 -3.45
CA THR A 327 24.29 45.69 -2.43
C THR A 327 22.85 45.94 -2.88
N ALA A 328 22.51 45.75 -4.17
CA ALA A 328 21.17 45.92 -4.75
C ALA A 328 20.08 44.92 -4.28
N ASN A 329 20.34 44.10 -3.25
CA ASN A 329 19.35 43.14 -2.73
C ASN A 329 18.15 43.88 -2.07
N PRO A 330 16.89 43.46 -2.33
CA PRO A 330 15.72 43.96 -1.61
C PRO A 330 15.78 43.85 -0.08
N ASP A 331 16.58 42.90 0.44
CA ASP A 331 16.91 42.75 1.85
C ASP A 331 18.19 43.57 2.16
N PRO A 332 18.05 44.78 2.74
CA PRO A 332 19.20 45.65 3.03
C PRO A 332 20.15 45.05 4.08
N ASP A 333 19.67 44.09 4.88
CA ASP A 333 20.48 43.36 5.85
C ASP A 333 21.20 42.17 5.22
N TRP A 334 20.92 41.86 3.94
CA TRP A 334 21.75 40.96 3.15
C TRP A 334 23.11 41.62 2.94
N CYS A 335 23.46 42.29 1.86
CA CYS A 335 24.83 42.81 1.75
C CYS A 335 24.89 44.32 2.01
N PRO A 336 24.96 44.79 3.27
CA PRO A 336 25.18 46.22 3.51
C PRO A 336 26.56 46.61 2.98
N ASP A 337 26.70 47.87 2.59
CA ASP A 337 27.94 48.43 2.04
C ASP A 337 29.18 48.09 2.88
N GLU A 338 29.08 48.25 4.21
CA GLU A 338 30.17 47.94 5.15
C GLU A 338 30.62 46.47 5.08
N TYR A 339 29.67 45.55 4.86
CA TYR A 339 29.98 44.13 4.72
C TYR A 339 30.64 43.84 3.37
N PHE A 340 30.14 44.44 2.28
CA PHE A 340 30.77 44.34 0.96
C PHE A 340 32.21 44.86 1.00
N GLU A 341 32.44 46.05 1.56
CA GLU A 341 33.76 46.64 1.72
C GLU A 341 34.70 45.71 2.51
N LYS A 342 34.21 45.15 3.62
CA LYS A 342 34.98 44.16 4.40
C LYS A 342 35.35 42.94 3.56
N VAL A 343 34.43 42.40 2.76
CA VAL A 343 34.69 41.26 1.88
C VAL A 343 35.68 41.64 0.79
N TRP A 344 35.46 42.73 0.07
CA TRP A 344 36.31 43.19 -1.03
C TRP A 344 37.76 43.40 -0.57
N ASN A 345 37.95 44.15 0.52
CA ASN A 345 39.27 44.44 1.09
C ASN A 345 39.96 43.18 1.63
N SER A 346 39.20 42.19 2.11
CA SER A 346 39.78 40.92 2.55
C SER A 346 40.44 40.13 1.41
N LEU A 347 40.05 40.40 0.16
CA LEU A 347 40.55 39.73 -1.04
C LEU A 347 41.80 40.39 -1.64
N ASP A 348 42.27 41.52 -1.09
CA ASP A 348 43.50 42.20 -1.56
C ASP A 348 44.76 41.35 -1.36
N ARG A 349 44.70 40.37 -0.45
CA ARG A 349 45.78 39.39 -0.24
C ARG A 349 45.82 38.30 -1.31
N GLY A 350 44.88 38.33 -2.25
CA GLY A 350 44.65 37.30 -3.25
C GLY A 350 43.32 36.56 -3.02
N VAL A 351 42.82 35.94 -4.08
CA VAL A 351 41.59 35.13 -4.06
C VAL A 351 41.95 33.65 -4.15
N ARG A 352 41.08 32.78 -3.63
CA ARG A 352 41.29 31.33 -3.56
C ARG A 352 40.47 30.54 -4.58
N VAL A 353 40.07 31.19 -5.67
CA VAL A 353 39.29 30.60 -6.76
C VAL A 353 40.04 30.78 -8.08
N ASP A 354 39.91 29.82 -9.01
CA ASP A 354 40.46 29.98 -10.35
C ASP A 354 39.68 31.02 -11.19
N ARG A 355 40.31 31.49 -12.27
CA ARG A 355 39.77 32.54 -13.14
C ARG A 355 38.48 32.16 -13.87
N GLU A 356 38.20 30.86 -14.04
CA GLU A 356 36.99 30.34 -14.69
C GLU A 356 35.82 30.16 -13.70
N ALA A 357 36.05 30.39 -12.40
CA ALA A 357 35.01 30.19 -11.38
C ALA A 357 33.74 31.01 -11.67
N LEU A 358 33.88 32.20 -12.26
CA LEU A 358 32.75 33.04 -12.61
C LEU A 358 31.90 32.45 -13.74
N ASP A 359 32.52 31.86 -14.77
CA ASP A 359 31.77 31.21 -15.86
C ASP A 359 31.00 29.98 -15.36
N ARG A 360 31.57 29.23 -14.40
CA ARG A 360 30.82 28.15 -13.74
C ARG A 360 29.62 28.68 -12.95
N ILE A 361 29.75 29.82 -12.27
CA ILE A 361 28.63 30.49 -11.60
C ILE A 361 27.59 30.96 -12.61
N PHE A 362 28.00 31.57 -13.72
CA PHE A 362 27.10 32.03 -14.78
C PHE A 362 26.34 30.86 -15.42
N ARG A 363 27.03 29.78 -15.81
CA ARG A 363 26.39 28.58 -16.38
C ARG A 363 25.41 27.93 -15.41
N ARG A 364 25.72 27.88 -14.11
CA ARG A 364 24.79 27.38 -13.07
C ARG A 364 23.49 28.18 -13.07
N ASN A 365 23.57 29.47 -13.37
CA ASN A 365 22.43 30.39 -13.43
C ASN A 365 21.94 30.65 -14.87
N LYS A 366 22.32 29.81 -15.85
CA LYS A 366 21.92 29.90 -17.27
C LYS A 366 22.31 31.21 -17.97
N VAL A 367 23.37 31.86 -17.49
CA VAL A 367 24.02 32.99 -18.15
C VAL A 367 25.24 32.47 -18.90
N PHE A 368 25.40 32.82 -20.18
CA PHE A 368 26.44 32.28 -21.05
C PHE A 368 27.31 33.41 -21.63
N VAL A 369 28.13 34.03 -20.77
CA VAL A 369 29.02 35.12 -21.17
C VAL A 369 30.11 34.64 -22.14
N SER A 370 30.70 33.46 -21.90
CA SER A 370 31.77 32.93 -22.76
C SER A 370 31.28 32.51 -24.15
N ALA A 371 30.06 31.98 -24.27
CA ALA A 371 29.53 31.45 -25.54
C ALA A 371 29.32 32.55 -26.59
N LYS A 372 29.09 33.80 -26.19
CA LYS A 372 28.93 34.92 -27.14
C LYS A 372 30.22 35.26 -27.89
N LEU A 373 31.37 34.95 -27.32
CA LEU A 373 32.67 35.15 -27.98
C LEU A 373 32.94 34.10 -29.07
N GLU A 374 32.29 32.93 -29.00
CA GLU A 374 32.52 31.81 -29.91
C GLU A 374 31.60 31.83 -31.16
N PHE A 375 30.48 32.56 -31.14
CA PHE A 375 29.51 32.60 -32.24
C PHE A 375 29.33 34.02 -32.81
N THR A 376 30.07 34.37 -33.87
CA THR A 376 30.12 35.71 -34.50
C THR A 376 28.98 36.04 -35.47
N GLY A 377 27.88 35.26 -35.50
CA GLY A 377 26.71 35.46 -36.38
C GLY A 377 25.50 36.12 -35.72
N ASN A 378 24.41 36.33 -36.47
CA ASN A 378 23.10 36.73 -35.90
C ASN A 378 22.51 35.54 -35.12
N THR A 379 23.03 35.36 -33.92
CA THR A 379 22.71 34.28 -32.99
C THR A 379 21.23 34.20 -32.69
N ASP A 380 20.51 35.32 -32.65
CA ASP A 380 19.06 35.35 -32.39
C ASP A 380 18.25 34.70 -33.52
N ALA A 381 18.58 34.98 -34.78
CA ALA A 381 17.91 34.37 -35.93
C ALA A 381 18.20 32.86 -36.01
N MET A 382 19.46 32.46 -35.76
CA MET A 382 19.85 31.04 -35.73
C MET A 382 19.20 30.29 -34.56
N MET A 383 19.15 30.91 -33.37
CA MET A 383 18.48 30.34 -32.20
C MET A 383 16.98 30.22 -32.42
N LYS A 384 16.31 31.22 -33.02
CA LYS A 384 14.89 31.17 -33.34
C LYS A 384 14.56 30.05 -34.33
N GLY A 385 15.26 29.99 -35.47
CA GLY A 385 15.04 28.93 -36.46
C GLY A 385 15.40 27.53 -35.95
N THR A 386 16.32 27.42 -34.99
CA THR A 386 16.63 26.14 -34.32
C THR A 386 15.55 25.77 -33.30
N ARG A 387 15.01 26.75 -32.56
CA ARG A 387 13.92 26.55 -31.59
C ARG A 387 12.63 26.13 -32.29
N GLU A 388 12.28 26.76 -33.41
CA GLU A 388 11.09 26.40 -34.21
C GLU A 388 11.20 24.98 -34.76
N ARG A 389 12.34 24.62 -35.38
CA ARG A 389 12.60 23.25 -35.86
C ARG A 389 12.57 22.21 -34.72
N LYS A 390 13.15 22.53 -33.56
CA LYS A 390 13.10 21.65 -32.37
C LYS A 390 11.67 21.49 -31.83
N LEU A 391 10.86 22.55 -31.88
CA LEU A 391 9.48 22.51 -31.41
C LEU A 391 8.60 21.66 -32.34
N GLU A 392 8.76 21.81 -33.65
CA GLU A 392 8.05 20.99 -34.64
C GLU A 392 8.46 19.51 -34.57
N ALA A 393 9.77 19.23 -34.44
CA ALA A 393 10.26 17.86 -34.27
C ALA A 393 9.70 17.22 -32.99
N ARG A 394 9.69 17.98 -31.88
CA ARG A 394 9.12 17.53 -30.61
C ARG A 394 7.61 17.28 -30.71
N ALA A 395 6.87 18.08 -31.47
CA ALA A 395 5.44 17.86 -31.67
C ALA A 395 5.17 16.53 -32.41
N LYS A 396 5.86 16.30 -33.54
CA LYS A 396 5.74 15.03 -34.30
C LYS A 396 6.12 13.81 -33.45
N GLU A 397 7.13 13.96 -32.61
CA GLU A 397 7.57 12.92 -31.69
C GLU A 397 6.53 12.65 -30.59
N MET A 398 5.92 13.69 -30.03
CA MET A 398 4.83 13.54 -29.06
C MET A 398 3.65 12.76 -29.63
N ASP A 399 3.29 13.00 -30.90
CA ASP A 399 2.24 12.25 -31.60
C ASP A 399 2.57 10.75 -31.72
N ILE A 400 3.84 10.42 -31.98
CA ILE A 400 4.31 9.01 -32.04
C ILE A 400 4.26 8.37 -30.66
N LEU A 401 4.73 9.06 -29.61
CA LEU A 401 4.69 8.55 -28.24
C LEU A 401 3.24 8.37 -27.75
N GLU A 402 2.31 9.26 -28.14
CA GLU A 402 0.89 9.13 -27.86
C GLU A 402 0.32 7.88 -28.55
N GLU A 403 0.65 7.67 -29.83
CA GLU A 403 0.23 6.48 -30.58
C GLU A 403 0.78 5.20 -29.93
N ILE A 404 2.04 5.17 -29.50
CA ILE A 404 2.62 4.06 -28.75
C ILE A 404 1.88 3.85 -27.43
N SER A 405 1.57 4.92 -26.68
CA SER A 405 0.87 4.83 -25.39
C SER A 405 -0.54 4.25 -25.50
N ALA A 406 -1.24 4.48 -26.62
CA ALA A 406 -2.55 3.90 -26.87
C ALA A 406 -2.47 2.40 -27.20
N ARG A 407 -1.34 1.96 -27.75
CA ARG A 407 -1.14 0.61 -28.27
C ARG A 407 -0.43 -0.34 -27.31
N TYR A 408 0.38 0.18 -26.40
CA TYR A 408 1.23 -0.61 -25.53
C TYR A 408 1.18 -0.17 -24.08
N VAL A 409 1.43 -1.15 -23.22
CA VAL A 409 1.63 -0.95 -21.78
C VAL A 409 2.95 -1.59 -21.37
N PHE A 410 3.61 -0.98 -20.40
CA PHE A 410 4.99 -1.27 -20.01
C PHE A 410 5.04 -1.82 -18.59
N GLY A 411 5.66 -2.97 -18.42
CA GLY A 411 5.94 -3.49 -17.08
C GLY A 411 7.06 -2.69 -16.46
N HIS A 412 6.95 -2.30 -15.19
CA HIS A 412 8.10 -1.80 -14.44
C HIS A 412 9.22 -2.83 -14.49
N VAL A 413 10.47 -2.36 -14.57
CA VAL A 413 11.66 -3.21 -14.53
C VAL A 413 11.56 -4.12 -13.30
N ASN A 414 11.22 -5.37 -13.56
CA ASN A 414 10.81 -6.28 -12.50
C ASN A 414 12.07 -6.84 -11.86
N THR A 415 12.45 -6.32 -10.69
CA THR A 415 13.57 -6.86 -9.91
C THR A 415 13.29 -8.29 -9.42
N ARG A 416 12.01 -8.74 -9.44
CA ARG A 416 11.57 -10.05 -8.95
C ARG A 416 11.81 -11.19 -9.95
N THR A 417 11.81 -10.93 -11.27
CA THR A 417 12.22 -11.92 -12.29
C THR A 417 13.74 -12.04 -12.42
N GLY A 418 14.49 -11.12 -11.80
CA GLY A 418 15.95 -11.15 -11.71
C GLY A 418 16.68 -10.79 -13.00
N ASP A 419 15.98 -10.61 -14.13
CA ASP A 419 16.57 -10.29 -15.43
C ASP A 419 16.66 -8.78 -15.70
N GLY A 420 15.94 -7.94 -14.94
CA GLY A 420 16.01 -6.48 -15.06
C GLY A 420 15.52 -5.95 -16.41
N ALA A 421 14.79 -6.75 -17.20
CA ALA A 421 14.32 -6.36 -18.51
C ALA A 421 13.02 -5.53 -18.41
N LEU A 422 12.95 -4.45 -19.18
CA LEU A 422 11.70 -3.71 -19.38
C LEU A 422 10.78 -4.54 -20.29
N ARG A 423 9.56 -4.83 -19.82
CA ARG A 423 8.57 -5.63 -20.56
C ARG A 423 7.55 -4.73 -21.23
N MET A 424 7.10 -5.11 -22.41
CA MET A 424 6.04 -4.42 -23.13
C MET A 424 4.99 -5.41 -23.57
N ARG A 425 3.73 -5.01 -23.46
CA ARG A 425 2.57 -5.79 -23.88
C ARG A 425 1.67 -4.94 -24.75
N SER A 426 1.01 -5.58 -25.69
CA SER A 426 -0.04 -4.95 -26.46
C SER A 426 -1.26 -4.68 -25.57
N SER A 427 -1.86 -3.49 -25.68
CA SER A 427 -3.08 -3.14 -24.95
C SER A 427 -4.28 -3.97 -25.42
N TRP A 428 -4.37 -4.31 -26.72
CA TRP A 428 -5.46 -5.16 -27.24
C TRP A 428 -5.24 -6.66 -27.01
N ASN A 429 -4.00 -7.10 -26.85
CA ASN A 429 -3.68 -8.49 -26.55
C ASN A 429 -2.54 -8.63 -25.53
N PRO A 430 -2.82 -8.38 -24.25
CA PRO A 430 -1.79 -8.34 -23.22
C PRO A 430 -1.20 -9.72 -22.87
N ALA A 431 -1.67 -10.82 -23.48
CA ALA A 431 -0.97 -12.10 -23.38
C ALA A 431 0.29 -12.16 -24.27
N VAL A 432 0.40 -11.27 -25.25
CA VAL A 432 1.61 -11.14 -26.06
C VAL A 432 2.51 -10.14 -25.36
N GLU A 433 3.65 -10.64 -24.89
CA GLU A 433 4.67 -9.87 -24.20
C GLU A 433 5.99 -9.94 -24.96
N TRP A 434 6.69 -8.81 -25.01
CA TRP A 434 8.01 -8.68 -25.58
C TRP A 434 8.96 -8.05 -24.54
N ARG A 435 10.27 -8.29 -24.70
CA ARG A 435 11.27 -7.38 -24.11
C ARG A 435 11.25 -6.10 -24.94
N VAL A 436 11.28 -4.95 -24.27
CA VAL A 436 11.37 -3.66 -24.98
C VAL A 436 12.64 -3.61 -25.83
N GLU A 437 13.73 -4.20 -25.36
CA GLU A 437 14.99 -4.34 -26.10
C GLU A 437 14.80 -5.08 -27.43
N ASP A 438 14.19 -6.28 -27.41
CA ASP A 438 13.94 -7.04 -28.64
C ASP A 438 13.02 -6.26 -29.60
N TRP A 439 12.04 -5.53 -29.07
CA TRP A 439 11.17 -4.68 -29.88
C TRP A 439 11.96 -3.52 -30.49
N TRP A 440 12.80 -2.86 -29.70
CA TRP A 440 13.65 -1.73 -30.09
C TRP A 440 14.69 -2.09 -31.17
N GLU A 441 15.14 -3.35 -31.18
CA GLU A 441 16.04 -3.90 -32.19
C GLU A 441 15.29 -4.45 -33.42
N GLY A 442 13.96 -4.38 -33.46
CA GLY A 442 13.15 -4.92 -34.54
C GLY A 442 13.12 -6.46 -34.61
N LYS A 443 13.45 -7.15 -33.51
CA LYS A 443 13.54 -8.63 -33.44
C LYS A 443 12.24 -9.31 -33.03
N THR A 444 11.15 -8.56 -32.87
CA THR A 444 9.85 -9.09 -32.46
C THR A 444 8.95 -9.41 -33.65
N THR A 445 7.88 -10.17 -33.40
CA THR A 445 6.81 -10.45 -34.38
C THR A 445 5.71 -9.38 -34.38
N ASP A 446 5.95 -8.22 -33.77
CA ASP A 446 4.97 -7.15 -33.68
C ASP A 446 4.66 -6.57 -35.07
N ASN A 447 3.38 -6.35 -35.37
CA ASN A 447 2.95 -5.81 -36.65
C ASN A 447 3.10 -4.28 -36.72
N ALA A 448 3.43 -3.61 -35.63
CA ALA A 448 3.62 -2.16 -35.59
C ALA A 448 5.10 -1.71 -35.54
N LEU A 449 6.04 -2.52 -36.06
CA LEU A 449 7.46 -2.12 -36.17
C LEU A 449 7.65 -0.82 -36.97
N ALA A 450 6.72 -0.46 -37.86
CA ALA A 450 6.74 0.84 -38.54
C ALA A 450 6.66 2.06 -37.58
N LEU A 451 6.17 1.88 -36.34
CA LEU A 451 6.22 2.92 -35.31
C LEU A 451 7.63 3.14 -34.77
N LEU A 452 8.41 2.06 -34.65
CA LEU A 452 9.80 2.13 -34.23
C LEU A 452 10.64 2.88 -35.27
N ASP A 453 10.46 2.56 -36.55
CA ASP A 453 11.16 3.25 -37.65
C ASP A 453 10.89 4.77 -37.60
N ARG A 454 9.61 5.16 -37.48
CA ARG A 454 9.20 6.57 -37.34
C ARG A 454 9.80 7.25 -36.10
N LEU A 455 9.92 6.52 -34.99
CA LEU A 455 10.47 7.03 -33.74
C LEU A 455 11.98 7.29 -33.86
N GLN A 456 12.71 6.39 -34.52
CA GLN A 456 14.16 6.47 -34.75
C GLN A 456 14.53 7.50 -35.83
N GLU A 457 13.71 7.67 -36.87
CA GLU A 457 13.87 8.71 -37.90
C GLU A 457 13.90 10.13 -37.33
N GLY A 458 13.27 10.37 -36.17
CA GLY A 458 13.28 11.64 -35.47
C GLY A 458 14.65 12.06 -34.91
N GLY A 459 15.61 11.13 -34.82
CA GLY A 459 16.99 11.38 -34.40
C GLY A 459 17.17 11.74 -32.92
N ARG A 460 16.10 11.73 -32.10
CA ARG A 460 16.18 11.91 -30.64
C ARG A 460 16.55 10.62 -29.92
N TYR A 461 16.07 9.49 -30.45
CA TYR A 461 16.26 8.18 -29.86
C TYR A 461 17.18 7.38 -30.77
N ASP A 462 18.41 7.15 -30.31
CA ASP A 462 19.36 6.29 -31.01
C ASP A 462 18.80 4.86 -31.15
N SER A 463 19.20 4.14 -32.18
CA SER A 463 18.79 2.75 -32.38
C SER A 463 19.45 1.75 -31.42
N ASP A 464 20.28 2.24 -30.49
CA ASP A 464 20.97 1.46 -29.48
C ASP A 464 20.21 1.43 -28.14
N GLU A 465 20.82 0.80 -27.13
CA GLU A 465 20.26 0.67 -25.79
C GLU A 465 20.07 2.04 -25.11
N HIS A 466 20.91 3.04 -25.41
CA HIS A 466 20.81 4.36 -24.82
C HIS A 466 19.55 5.10 -25.30
N GLY A 467 19.26 5.00 -26.60
CA GLY A 467 18.02 5.52 -27.17
C GLY A 467 16.78 4.82 -26.59
N MET A 468 16.83 3.50 -26.40
CA MET A 468 15.76 2.74 -25.75
C MET A 468 15.46 3.24 -24.34
N TRP A 469 16.48 3.43 -23.50
CA TRP A 469 16.29 3.92 -22.13
C TRP A 469 15.84 5.39 -22.08
N SER A 470 16.24 6.20 -23.05
CA SER A 470 15.75 7.57 -23.21
C SER A 470 14.27 7.58 -23.56
N PHE A 471 13.84 6.73 -24.49
CA PHE A 471 12.43 6.51 -24.82
C PHE A 471 11.62 6.05 -23.60
N ALA A 472 12.08 5.03 -22.88
CA ALA A 472 11.39 4.52 -21.69
C ALA A 472 11.21 5.62 -20.62
N ARG A 473 12.23 6.45 -20.40
CA ARG A 473 12.17 7.57 -19.44
C ARG A 473 11.14 8.62 -19.84
N ASP A 474 11.07 8.95 -21.13
CA ASP A 474 10.08 9.89 -21.65
C ASP A 474 8.66 9.32 -21.57
N MET A 475 8.47 8.03 -21.85
CA MET A 475 7.19 7.34 -21.67
C MET A 475 6.73 7.38 -20.21
N VAL A 476 7.61 7.11 -19.23
CA VAL A 476 7.25 7.21 -17.79
C VAL A 476 6.81 8.63 -17.43
N LYS A 477 7.52 9.64 -17.96
CA LYS A 477 7.26 11.05 -17.65
C LYS A 477 5.97 11.56 -18.27
N LEU A 478 5.70 11.21 -19.53
CA LEU A 478 4.58 11.74 -20.31
C LEU A 478 3.31 10.91 -20.13
N TYR A 479 3.47 9.59 -20.04
CA TYR A 479 2.37 8.61 -19.99
C TYR A 479 2.56 7.64 -18.81
N PRO A 480 2.62 8.11 -17.55
CA PRO A 480 2.83 7.23 -16.39
C PRO A 480 1.76 6.13 -16.27
N ASN A 481 0.56 6.37 -16.82
CA ASN A 481 -0.59 5.47 -16.73
C ASN A 481 -0.49 4.23 -17.64
N VAL A 482 0.49 4.18 -18.55
CA VAL A 482 0.75 2.96 -19.34
C VAL A 482 1.70 1.98 -18.64
N PHE A 483 2.20 2.33 -17.46
CA PHE A 483 3.10 1.48 -16.69
C PHE A 483 2.35 0.64 -15.66
N TYR A 484 2.73 -0.63 -15.53
CA TYR A 484 2.16 -1.58 -14.57
C TYR A 484 3.23 -2.29 -13.75
N THR A 485 2.90 -2.63 -12.51
CA THR A 485 3.71 -3.35 -11.53
C THR A 485 3.25 -4.79 -11.31
N GLY A 486 2.06 -5.14 -11.78
CA GLY A 486 1.47 -6.47 -11.58
C GLY A 486 0.35 -6.77 -12.57
N GLU A 487 -0.30 -7.93 -12.38
CA GLU A 487 -1.43 -8.37 -13.19
C GLU A 487 -2.67 -8.49 -12.30
N THR A 488 -3.81 -8.06 -12.82
CA THR A 488 -5.11 -8.24 -12.17
C THR A 488 -6.10 -8.91 -13.11
N ARG A 489 -7.25 -9.32 -12.58
CA ARG A 489 -8.36 -9.89 -13.35
C ARG A 489 -9.67 -9.14 -13.07
N HIS A 490 -9.59 -7.82 -12.95
CA HIS A 490 -10.73 -6.99 -12.58
C HIS A 490 -11.89 -7.13 -13.60
N PRO A 491 -13.11 -7.50 -13.17
CA PRO A 491 -14.18 -7.87 -14.12
C PRO A 491 -14.93 -6.70 -14.74
N ASN A 492 -14.74 -5.48 -14.23
CA ASN A 492 -15.44 -4.28 -14.75
C ASN A 492 -14.54 -3.39 -15.59
N ILE A 493 -13.30 -3.82 -15.85
CA ILE A 493 -12.30 -3.08 -16.63
C ILE A 493 -11.99 -3.94 -17.86
N GLU A 494 -11.68 -3.33 -19.00
CA GLU A 494 -11.37 -4.09 -20.21
C GLU A 494 -9.98 -4.72 -20.12
N ARG A 495 -9.77 -5.80 -20.86
CA ARG A 495 -8.46 -6.45 -20.95
C ARG A 495 -7.42 -5.48 -21.51
N GLY A 496 -6.25 -5.41 -20.85
CA GLY A 496 -5.11 -4.59 -21.23
C GLY A 496 -5.11 -3.18 -20.65
N GLU A 497 -6.24 -2.74 -20.06
CA GLU A 497 -6.29 -1.49 -19.32
C GLU A 497 -5.58 -1.62 -17.96
N ILE A 498 -5.01 -0.52 -17.49
CA ILE A 498 -4.34 -0.45 -16.19
C ILE A 498 -5.34 -0.14 -15.09
N VAL A 499 -5.38 -1.01 -14.08
CA VAL A 499 -6.16 -0.85 -12.87
C VAL A 499 -5.29 -0.24 -11.79
N VAL A 500 -5.70 0.91 -11.26
CA VAL A 500 -4.99 1.57 -10.17
C VAL A 500 -5.63 1.15 -8.84
N PHE A 501 -4.86 0.45 -8.01
CA PHE A 501 -5.27 0.12 -6.65
C PHE A 501 -4.63 1.11 -5.67
N ALA A 502 -5.45 1.72 -4.83
CA ALA A 502 -4.97 2.57 -3.76
C ALA A 502 -4.20 1.74 -2.74
N ASN A 503 -2.97 2.15 -2.43
CA ASN A 503 -2.17 1.57 -1.36
C ASN A 503 -2.18 2.55 -0.17
N PRO A 504 -2.82 2.22 0.96
CA PRO A 504 -2.90 3.15 2.10
C PRO A 504 -1.54 3.46 2.73
N TYR A 505 -0.50 2.66 2.44
CA TYR A 505 0.83 2.78 3.04
C TYR A 505 1.93 3.15 2.04
N GLY A 506 1.60 3.49 0.79
CA GLY A 506 2.60 3.78 -0.24
C GLY A 506 2.03 4.24 -1.57
N GLU A 507 2.83 4.13 -2.63
CA GLU A 507 2.39 4.46 -3.98
C GLU A 507 1.28 3.51 -4.47
N PRO A 508 0.29 4.00 -5.23
CA PRO A 508 -0.72 3.16 -5.84
C PRO A 508 -0.08 2.05 -6.68
N THR A 509 -0.57 0.82 -6.54
CA THR A 509 -0.15 -0.25 -7.45
C THR A 509 -0.94 -0.13 -8.75
N ARG A 510 -0.26 -0.35 -9.86
CA ARG A 510 -0.84 -0.29 -11.21
C ARG A 510 -0.80 -1.69 -11.79
N GLU A 511 -1.93 -2.31 -12.00
CA GLU A 511 -1.97 -3.70 -12.47
C GLU A 511 -2.65 -3.77 -13.82
N ILE A 512 -2.02 -4.43 -14.79
CA ILE A 512 -2.64 -4.66 -16.09
C ILE A 512 -3.77 -5.68 -15.95
N ASN A 513 -4.95 -5.35 -16.47
CA ASN A 513 -6.05 -6.29 -16.44
C ASN A 513 -5.90 -7.38 -17.49
N MET A 514 -5.87 -8.63 -17.05
CA MET A 514 -5.69 -9.79 -17.92
C MET A 514 -7.02 -10.46 -18.30
N ARG A 515 -8.13 -10.03 -17.70
CA ARG A 515 -9.46 -10.60 -17.92
C ARG A 515 -10.20 -9.81 -19.02
N PHE A 516 -10.87 -10.53 -19.92
CA PHE A 516 -11.79 -9.92 -20.87
C PHE A 516 -13.07 -9.47 -20.19
N LEU A 517 -13.57 -8.30 -20.60
CA LEU A 517 -14.91 -7.90 -20.23
C LEU A 517 -15.94 -8.86 -20.86
N SER A 518 -16.98 -9.18 -20.08
CA SER A 518 -18.06 -10.05 -20.57
C SER A 518 -18.59 -9.54 -21.92
N PRO A 519 -18.73 -10.42 -22.93
CA PRO A 519 -19.29 -10.05 -24.22
C PRO A 519 -20.69 -9.40 -24.11
N VAL A 520 -21.47 -9.78 -23.09
CA VAL A 520 -22.79 -9.21 -22.81
C VAL A 520 -22.69 -7.74 -22.39
N ILE A 521 -21.70 -7.40 -21.56
CA ILE A 521 -21.47 -6.02 -21.11
C ILE A 521 -21.08 -5.14 -22.31
N ARG A 522 -20.19 -5.64 -23.17
CA ARG A 522 -19.80 -4.94 -24.41
C ARG A 522 -20.98 -4.75 -25.35
N ALA A 523 -21.78 -5.80 -25.57
CA ALA A 523 -22.99 -5.74 -26.38
C ALA A 523 -24.04 -4.76 -25.81
N ALA A 524 -24.10 -4.59 -24.48
CA ALA A 524 -25.01 -3.66 -23.82
C ALA A 524 -24.59 -2.18 -23.93
N ALA A 525 -23.40 -1.88 -24.45
CA ALA A 525 -22.97 -0.51 -24.74
C ALA A 525 -23.73 0.12 -25.93
N ALA A 526 -24.29 -0.71 -26.82
CA ALA A 526 -25.11 -0.28 -27.94
C ALA A 526 -26.60 -0.64 -27.74
N PRO A 527 -27.54 0.08 -28.39
CA PRO A 527 -28.94 -0.34 -28.44
C PRO A 527 -29.11 -1.68 -29.18
N PRO A 528 -30.19 -2.45 -28.91
CA PRO A 528 -30.45 -3.68 -29.63
C PRO A 528 -30.70 -3.41 -31.11
N LYS A 529 -30.19 -4.28 -31.99
CA LYS A 529 -30.42 -4.19 -33.44
C LYS A 529 -31.89 -4.43 -33.82
N ASP A 530 -32.55 -5.34 -33.12
CA ASP A 530 -33.98 -5.63 -33.26
C ASP A 530 -34.69 -5.36 -31.91
N PRO A 531 -35.38 -4.23 -31.77
CA PRO A 531 -36.10 -3.89 -30.55
C PRO A 531 -37.24 -4.86 -30.19
N ARG A 532 -37.87 -5.48 -31.20
CA ARG A 532 -38.98 -6.42 -30.98
C ARG A 532 -38.46 -7.71 -30.38
N GLN A 533 -37.45 -8.32 -31.01
CA GLN A 533 -36.79 -9.52 -30.47
C GLN A 533 -36.24 -9.25 -29.07
N ALA A 534 -35.62 -8.08 -28.86
CA ALA A 534 -35.12 -7.70 -27.54
C ALA A 534 -36.24 -7.66 -26.49
N SER A 535 -37.42 -7.11 -26.81
CA SER A 535 -38.57 -7.12 -25.90
C SER A 535 -39.08 -8.53 -25.61
N GLU A 536 -39.13 -9.41 -26.62
CA GLU A 536 -39.56 -10.80 -26.47
C GLU A 536 -38.56 -11.58 -25.59
N ASP A 537 -37.26 -11.42 -25.82
CA ASP A 537 -36.18 -12.02 -25.03
C ASP A 537 -36.22 -11.53 -23.58
N LEU A 538 -36.40 -10.23 -23.36
CA LEU A 538 -36.52 -9.66 -22.02
C LEU A 538 -37.71 -10.25 -21.26
N ASN A 539 -38.89 -10.29 -21.90
CA ASN A 539 -40.08 -10.86 -21.30
C ASN A 539 -39.88 -12.34 -20.95
N ARG A 540 -39.19 -13.10 -21.82
CA ARG A 540 -38.88 -14.51 -21.57
C ARG A 540 -37.95 -14.70 -20.37
N VAL A 541 -36.91 -13.89 -20.25
CA VAL A 541 -35.99 -13.94 -19.11
C VAL A 541 -36.68 -13.51 -17.81
N LEU A 542 -37.51 -12.46 -17.85
CA LEU A 542 -38.27 -12.01 -16.68
C LEU A 542 -39.31 -13.04 -16.22
N ASP A 543 -40.02 -13.69 -17.16
CA ASP A 543 -40.92 -14.81 -16.84
C ASP A 543 -40.16 -15.97 -16.20
N PHE A 544 -38.99 -16.32 -16.73
CA PHE A 544 -38.14 -17.36 -16.15
C PHE A 544 -37.70 -17.04 -14.72
N VAL A 545 -37.21 -15.82 -14.45
CA VAL A 545 -36.84 -15.39 -13.10
C VAL A 545 -38.09 -15.39 -12.18
N GLY A 546 -39.24 -14.94 -12.69
CA GLY A 546 -40.51 -15.00 -11.98
C GLY A 546 -40.90 -16.41 -11.55
N ARG A 547 -40.77 -17.39 -12.45
CA ARG A 547 -41.06 -18.80 -12.17
C ARG A 547 -40.05 -19.44 -11.21
N VAL A 548 -38.76 -19.14 -11.35
CA VAL A 548 -37.71 -19.73 -10.49
C VAL A 548 -37.81 -19.22 -9.06
N PHE A 549 -38.08 -17.92 -8.85
CA PHE A 549 -38.02 -17.30 -7.53
C PHE A 549 -39.39 -16.97 -6.91
N GLY A 550 -40.48 -17.05 -7.69
CA GLY A 550 -41.83 -16.74 -7.24
C GLY A 550 -41.92 -15.37 -6.57
N LYS A 551 -42.42 -15.33 -5.33
CA LYS A 551 -42.54 -14.09 -4.54
C LYS A 551 -41.20 -13.40 -4.25
N PHE A 552 -40.08 -14.08 -4.43
CA PHE A 552 -38.73 -13.53 -4.20
C PHE A 552 -38.07 -12.99 -5.48
N ALA A 553 -38.73 -13.07 -6.65
CA ALA A 553 -38.18 -12.62 -7.92
C ALA A 553 -37.76 -11.14 -7.90
N LYS A 554 -38.55 -10.27 -7.24
CA LYS A 554 -38.21 -8.85 -7.09
C LYS A 554 -36.85 -8.67 -6.38
N TYR A 555 -36.64 -9.37 -5.26
CA TYR A 555 -35.40 -9.28 -4.48
C TYR A 555 -34.18 -9.74 -5.30
N GLU A 556 -34.33 -10.82 -6.08
CA GLU A 556 -33.26 -11.29 -6.94
C GLU A 556 -32.95 -10.29 -8.07
N LEU A 557 -33.97 -9.73 -8.73
CA LEU A 557 -33.78 -8.70 -9.75
C LEU A 557 -33.09 -7.45 -9.19
N ASP A 558 -33.48 -7.00 -8.00
CA ASP A 558 -32.84 -5.88 -7.30
C ASP A 558 -31.37 -6.19 -6.97
N THR A 559 -31.09 -7.42 -6.54
CA THR A 559 -29.73 -7.92 -6.27
C THR A 559 -28.87 -7.91 -7.53
N LEU A 560 -29.39 -8.41 -8.65
CA LEU A 560 -28.68 -8.43 -9.94
C LEU A 560 -28.47 -7.02 -10.49
N ALA A 561 -29.47 -6.13 -10.37
CA ALA A 561 -29.36 -4.74 -10.75
C ALA A 561 -28.30 -4.00 -9.93
N TYR A 562 -28.27 -4.19 -8.61
CA TYR A 562 -27.20 -3.67 -7.76
C TYR A 562 -25.82 -4.11 -8.25
N MET A 563 -25.65 -5.39 -8.59
CA MET A 563 -24.39 -5.89 -9.16
C MET A 563 -24.08 -5.19 -10.48
N VAL A 564 -25.02 -5.13 -11.43
CA VAL A 564 -24.83 -4.47 -12.73
C VAL A 564 -24.43 -3.00 -12.59
N GLN A 565 -25.10 -2.26 -11.73
CA GLN A 565 -24.91 -0.80 -11.57
C GLN A 565 -23.64 -0.44 -10.79
N THR A 566 -23.27 -1.22 -9.78
CA THR A 566 -22.16 -0.88 -8.88
C THR A 566 -20.86 -1.62 -9.18
N GLY A 567 -20.93 -2.73 -9.93
CA GLY A 567 -19.79 -3.62 -10.09
C GLY A 567 -19.45 -4.45 -8.84
N ARG A 568 -20.18 -4.28 -7.73
CA ARG A 568 -19.93 -4.92 -6.43
C ARG A 568 -20.77 -6.18 -6.24
N ARG A 569 -20.40 -7.01 -5.26
CA ARG A 569 -21.13 -8.22 -4.86
C ARG A 569 -22.15 -7.93 -3.74
N PRO A 570 -23.25 -8.71 -3.61
CA PRO A 570 -24.36 -8.39 -2.72
C PRO A 570 -24.18 -8.84 -1.26
N GLY A 571 -23.02 -9.36 -0.86
CA GLY A 571 -22.76 -9.80 0.52
C GLY A 571 -23.49 -11.08 0.95
N HIS A 572 -24.16 -11.77 0.02
CA HIS A 572 -24.77 -13.09 0.24
C HIS A 572 -24.55 -14.02 -0.97
N MET A 573 -24.52 -15.33 -0.73
CA MET A 573 -24.60 -16.34 -1.79
C MET A 573 -26.04 -16.70 -2.11
N LEU A 574 -26.27 -17.21 -3.33
CA LEU A 574 -27.52 -17.84 -3.74
C LEU A 574 -27.39 -19.35 -3.61
N PHE A 575 -28.32 -19.97 -2.90
CA PHE A 575 -28.43 -21.42 -2.80
C PHE A 575 -29.77 -21.86 -3.39
N LEU A 576 -29.74 -22.41 -4.60
CA LEU A 576 -30.93 -22.78 -5.36
C LEU A 576 -31.12 -24.31 -5.35
N VAL A 577 -32.20 -24.76 -4.71
CA VAL A 577 -32.57 -26.18 -4.58
C VAL A 577 -33.77 -26.50 -5.45
N GLY A 578 -33.83 -27.69 -6.03
CA GLY A 578 -35.02 -28.15 -6.75
C GLY A 578 -34.76 -29.45 -7.50
N GLU A 579 -35.77 -30.00 -8.15
CA GLU A 579 -35.66 -31.26 -8.90
C GLU A 579 -34.79 -31.11 -10.16
N GLN A 580 -34.39 -32.23 -10.76
CA GLN A 580 -33.58 -32.19 -11.97
C GLN A 580 -34.40 -31.63 -13.15
N GLY A 581 -33.76 -30.79 -13.98
CA GLY A 581 -34.38 -30.27 -15.19
C GLY A 581 -35.35 -29.09 -15.00
N VAL A 582 -35.43 -28.51 -13.81
CA VAL A 582 -36.27 -27.33 -13.50
C VAL A 582 -35.59 -25.98 -13.83
N GLY A 583 -34.53 -25.99 -14.66
CA GLY A 583 -33.84 -24.77 -15.10
C GLY A 583 -32.74 -24.21 -14.19
N LYS A 584 -32.41 -24.83 -13.04
CA LYS A 584 -31.37 -24.32 -12.12
C LYS A 584 -30.02 -24.04 -12.81
N SER A 585 -29.56 -24.97 -13.64
CA SER A 585 -28.30 -24.82 -14.38
C SER A 585 -28.35 -23.74 -15.45
N ILE A 586 -29.53 -23.55 -16.09
CA ILE A 586 -29.75 -22.47 -17.06
C ILE A 586 -29.65 -21.12 -16.35
N TYR A 587 -30.21 -20.99 -15.14
CA TYR A 587 -30.08 -19.78 -14.35
C TYR A 587 -28.63 -19.47 -13.97
N ALA A 588 -27.89 -20.45 -13.45
CA ALA A 588 -26.48 -20.27 -13.12
C ALA A 588 -25.65 -19.91 -14.37
N HIS A 589 -25.90 -20.58 -15.49
CA HIS A 589 -25.22 -20.31 -16.76
C HIS A 589 -25.53 -18.92 -17.32
N MET A 590 -26.79 -18.47 -17.22
CA MET A 590 -27.19 -17.10 -17.57
C MET A 590 -26.36 -16.08 -16.79
N LEU A 591 -26.20 -16.26 -15.48
CA LEU A 591 -25.42 -15.34 -14.65
C LEU A 591 -23.93 -15.34 -15.04
N ILE A 592 -23.34 -16.51 -15.29
CA ILE A 592 -21.95 -16.61 -15.76
C ILE A 592 -21.79 -15.90 -17.11
N SER A 593 -22.66 -16.21 -18.08
CA SER A 593 -22.66 -15.58 -19.40
C SER A 593 -22.76 -14.07 -19.32
N MET A 594 -23.68 -13.58 -18.48
CA MET A 594 -23.95 -12.17 -18.29
C MET A 594 -22.77 -11.41 -17.69
N PHE A 595 -22.22 -11.89 -16.58
CA PHE A 595 -21.20 -11.13 -15.83
C PHE A 595 -19.75 -11.47 -16.21
N ASP A 596 -19.48 -12.71 -16.62
CA ASP A 596 -18.13 -13.23 -16.79
C ASP A 596 -17.82 -13.70 -18.22
N GLY A 597 -18.84 -13.95 -19.03
CA GLY A 597 -18.72 -14.54 -20.36
C GLY A 597 -18.50 -16.06 -20.35
N ILE A 598 -18.70 -16.69 -21.51
CA ILE A 598 -18.47 -18.11 -21.74
C ILE A 598 -17.34 -18.24 -22.77
N GLY A 599 -16.24 -18.88 -22.39
CA GLY A 599 -15.07 -18.97 -23.25
C GLY A 599 -13.83 -19.50 -22.52
N LYS A 600 -12.74 -19.65 -23.27
CA LYS A 600 -11.44 -20.00 -22.69
C LYS A 600 -11.02 -18.87 -21.73
N ASP A 601 -10.70 -19.23 -20.48
CA ASP A 601 -10.36 -18.32 -19.39
C ASP A 601 -11.50 -17.40 -18.91
N MET A 602 -12.76 -17.72 -19.27
CA MET A 602 -13.97 -17.02 -18.82
C MET A 602 -14.87 -17.94 -17.99
N GLY A 603 -15.65 -17.33 -17.10
CA GLY A 603 -16.55 -18.04 -16.19
C GLY A 603 -15.85 -18.76 -15.05
N ALA A 604 -16.54 -18.87 -13.91
CA ALA A 604 -16.04 -19.53 -12.72
C ALA A 604 -17.02 -20.64 -12.31
N GLN A 605 -16.75 -21.85 -12.78
CA GLN A 605 -17.49 -23.03 -12.36
C GLN A 605 -16.59 -23.96 -11.57
N ILE A 606 -17.05 -24.30 -10.36
CA ILE A 606 -16.40 -25.24 -9.46
C ILE A 606 -17.31 -26.46 -9.34
N ASP A 607 -16.74 -27.63 -9.56
CA ASP A 607 -17.37 -28.90 -9.23
C ASP A 607 -17.38 -29.06 -7.71
N GLY A 608 -18.54 -29.30 -7.09
CA GLY A 608 -18.65 -29.39 -5.63
C GLY A 608 -17.77 -30.49 -5.03
N THR A 609 -17.42 -31.53 -5.79
CA THR A 609 -16.45 -32.56 -5.35
C THR A 609 -15.06 -32.00 -5.09
N LYS A 610 -14.66 -30.91 -5.77
CA LYS A 610 -13.37 -30.25 -5.53
C LYS A 610 -13.37 -29.39 -4.27
N MET A 611 -14.54 -29.02 -3.76
CA MET A 611 -14.65 -28.23 -2.54
C MET A 611 -14.39 -29.04 -1.27
N THR A 612 -14.65 -30.36 -1.31
CA THR A 612 -14.46 -31.24 -0.14
C THR A 612 -12.99 -31.54 0.14
N ASN A 613 -12.13 -31.57 -0.89
CA ASN A 613 -10.70 -31.76 -0.74
C ASN A 613 -9.99 -30.40 -0.62
N GLU A 614 -9.25 -30.19 0.47
CA GLU A 614 -8.57 -28.92 0.73
C GLU A 614 -7.58 -28.50 -0.36
N ALA A 615 -6.73 -29.42 -0.83
CA ALA A 615 -5.76 -29.12 -1.88
C ALA A 615 -6.48 -28.78 -3.20
N ALA A 616 -7.50 -29.54 -3.57
CA ALA A 616 -8.29 -29.27 -4.78
C ALA A 616 -9.04 -27.94 -4.69
N ARG A 617 -9.56 -27.59 -3.50
CA ARG A 617 -10.26 -26.33 -3.23
C ARG A 617 -9.35 -25.13 -3.45
N ARG A 618 -8.12 -25.15 -2.93
CA ARG A 618 -7.16 -24.04 -3.10
C ARG A 618 -6.88 -23.73 -4.58
N PHE A 619 -6.66 -24.77 -5.40
CA PHE A 619 -6.45 -24.60 -6.84
C PHE A 619 -7.73 -24.24 -7.61
N ALA A 620 -8.90 -24.71 -7.16
CA ALA A 620 -10.17 -24.34 -7.76
C ALA A 620 -10.45 -22.84 -7.58
N LEU A 621 -10.12 -22.28 -6.40
CA LEU A 621 -10.29 -20.86 -6.13
C LEU A 621 -9.34 -19.97 -6.94
N ALA A 622 -8.16 -20.45 -7.31
CA ALA A 622 -7.28 -19.68 -8.21
C ALA A 622 -7.88 -19.48 -9.61
N ARG A 623 -8.76 -20.39 -10.08
CA ARG A 623 -9.42 -20.26 -11.38
C ARG A 623 -10.58 -19.26 -11.39
N VAL A 624 -11.05 -18.85 -10.22
CA VAL A 624 -12.18 -17.92 -10.09
C VAL A 624 -11.74 -16.50 -9.77
N GLU A 625 -10.43 -16.23 -9.82
CA GLU A 625 -9.89 -14.89 -9.68
C GLU A 625 -10.55 -13.92 -10.68
N GLY A 626 -11.10 -12.83 -10.13
CA GLY A 626 -11.77 -11.82 -10.92
C GLY A 626 -13.16 -12.20 -11.41
N ALA A 627 -13.68 -13.37 -11.07
CA ALA A 627 -15.04 -13.74 -11.45
C ALA A 627 -16.09 -13.02 -10.60
N ARG A 628 -17.20 -12.65 -11.23
CA ARG A 628 -18.36 -12.05 -10.55
C ARG A 628 -19.37 -13.09 -10.12
N ILE A 629 -19.40 -14.25 -10.77
CA ILE A 629 -20.27 -15.37 -10.45
C ILE A 629 -19.43 -16.63 -10.28
N ILE A 630 -19.39 -17.17 -9.06
CA ILE A 630 -18.81 -18.49 -8.79
C ILE A 630 -19.95 -19.48 -8.72
N SER A 631 -20.12 -20.29 -9.77
CA SER A 631 -21.09 -21.37 -9.78
C SER A 631 -20.51 -22.63 -9.17
N VAL A 632 -21.08 -23.09 -8.06
CA VAL A 632 -20.77 -24.40 -7.47
C VAL A 632 -21.84 -25.38 -7.93
N LYS A 633 -21.47 -26.27 -8.86
CA LYS A 633 -22.38 -27.28 -9.39
C LYS A 633 -22.36 -28.50 -8.47
N GLU A 634 -23.50 -28.80 -7.87
CA GLU A 634 -23.77 -30.00 -7.06
C GLU A 634 -22.80 -30.20 -5.90
N LEU A 635 -23.25 -29.93 -4.68
CA LEU A 635 -22.50 -30.34 -3.50
C LEU A 635 -22.60 -31.86 -3.35
N PRO A 636 -21.48 -32.57 -3.10
CA PRO A 636 -21.45 -34.02 -3.08
C PRO A 636 -22.37 -34.59 -2.01
N GLU A 637 -23.29 -35.45 -2.43
CA GLU A 637 -24.13 -36.24 -1.53
C GLU A 637 -23.26 -37.23 -0.73
N GLY A 638 -23.62 -37.48 0.53
CA GLY A 638 -22.93 -38.46 1.37
C GLY A 638 -21.56 -38.02 1.91
N SER A 639 -21.16 -36.76 1.74
CA SER A 639 -19.99 -36.23 2.43
C SER A 639 -20.20 -36.24 3.94
N THR A 640 -19.14 -36.52 4.70
CA THR A 640 -19.20 -36.48 6.17
C THR A 640 -19.65 -35.10 6.65
N ALA A 641 -20.36 -35.04 7.79
CA ALA A 641 -20.80 -33.78 8.38
C ALA A 641 -19.63 -32.78 8.56
N THR A 642 -18.44 -33.29 8.87
CA THR A 642 -17.19 -32.52 8.97
C THR A 642 -16.79 -31.89 7.63
N ASN A 643 -16.80 -32.65 6.54
CA ASN A 643 -16.48 -32.12 5.21
C ASN A 643 -17.49 -31.07 4.77
N MET A 644 -18.78 -31.29 5.03
CA MET A 644 -19.83 -30.33 4.71
C MET A 644 -19.71 -29.05 5.54
N ALA A 645 -19.34 -29.15 6.81
CA ALA A 645 -19.04 -27.98 7.64
C ALA A 645 -17.83 -27.20 7.09
N ALA A 646 -16.79 -27.89 6.63
CA ALA A 646 -15.62 -27.25 6.02
C ALA A 646 -15.94 -26.54 4.69
N VAL A 647 -16.73 -27.18 3.82
CA VAL A 647 -17.22 -26.57 2.58
C VAL A 647 -18.08 -25.35 2.91
N THR A 648 -19.03 -25.49 3.82
CA THR A 648 -19.90 -24.39 4.26
C THR A 648 -19.10 -23.22 4.80
N SER A 649 -18.10 -23.48 5.67
CA SER A 649 -17.21 -22.45 6.21
C SER A 649 -16.42 -21.74 5.10
N SER A 650 -15.90 -22.49 4.14
CA SER A 650 -15.17 -21.92 3.00
C SER A 650 -16.06 -21.04 2.13
N LEU A 651 -17.29 -21.49 1.84
CA LEU A 651 -18.27 -20.69 1.08
C LEU A 651 -18.68 -19.43 1.84
N LYS A 652 -18.85 -19.52 3.17
CA LYS A 652 -19.13 -18.35 4.03
C LYS A 652 -18.00 -17.34 4.02
N GLN A 653 -16.74 -17.79 4.07
CA GLN A 653 -15.57 -16.92 3.97
C GLN A 653 -15.50 -16.19 2.61
N LEU A 654 -15.93 -16.82 1.52
CA LEU A 654 -16.05 -16.13 0.22
C LEU A 654 -17.20 -15.11 0.19
N VAL A 655 -18.14 -15.18 1.13
CA VAL A 655 -19.31 -14.30 1.17
C VAL A 655 -19.11 -13.16 2.17
N ASP A 656 -18.44 -13.38 3.30
CA ASP A 656 -18.20 -12.33 4.29
C ASP A 656 -17.04 -11.42 3.86
N PRO A 657 -17.25 -10.08 3.77
CA PRO A 657 -16.13 -9.16 3.70
C PRO A 657 -15.43 -9.17 5.07
N GLY A 658 -14.16 -9.58 5.08
CA GLY A 658 -13.34 -9.61 6.30
C GLY A 658 -13.01 -8.20 6.82
N PRO A 659 -12.42 -8.08 8.02
CA PRO A 659 -11.96 -6.80 8.55
C PRO A 659 -10.89 -6.13 7.67
N ASP A 660 -10.11 -6.94 6.95
CA ASP A 660 -9.03 -6.49 6.06
C ASP A 660 -9.55 -6.09 4.65
N GLY A 661 -10.87 -6.02 4.49
CA GLY A 661 -11.53 -5.74 3.22
C GLY A 661 -12.03 -6.99 2.50
N ASP A 662 -12.46 -6.80 1.26
CA ASP A 662 -13.15 -7.82 0.48
C ASP A 662 -12.16 -8.67 -0.32
N TYR A 663 -11.28 -9.39 0.37
CA TYR A 663 -10.20 -10.17 -0.25
C TYR A 663 -10.30 -11.66 0.12
N PHE A 664 -9.82 -12.53 -0.77
CA PHE A 664 -9.60 -13.95 -0.46
C PHE A 664 -8.24 -14.41 -0.97
N GLN A 665 -7.71 -15.46 -0.36
CA GLN A 665 -6.42 -16.04 -0.75
C GLN A 665 -6.61 -17.00 -1.92
N ILE A 666 -5.76 -16.87 -2.94
CA ILE A 666 -5.66 -17.84 -4.03
C ILE A 666 -4.26 -18.45 -4.07
N GLU A 667 -4.21 -19.73 -4.41
CA GLU A 667 -2.97 -20.49 -4.59
C GLU A 667 -2.96 -21.07 -6.01
N ALA A 668 -2.17 -20.46 -6.90
CA ALA A 668 -1.98 -20.96 -8.25
C ALA A 668 -0.84 -21.98 -8.28
N LYS A 669 -0.94 -23.00 -9.15
CA LYS A 669 0.08 -24.04 -9.25
C LYS A 669 1.46 -23.43 -9.53
N GLY A 670 2.42 -23.66 -8.63
CA GLY A 670 3.79 -23.15 -8.75
C GLY A 670 3.95 -21.66 -8.43
N LYS A 671 2.96 -21.02 -7.82
CA LYS A 671 3.04 -19.64 -7.33
C LYS A 671 2.66 -19.59 -5.85
N ASP A 672 3.27 -18.69 -5.10
CA ASP A 672 2.92 -18.47 -3.70
C ASP A 672 1.47 -17.98 -3.57
N SER A 673 0.86 -18.26 -2.41
CA SER A 673 -0.46 -17.73 -2.06
C SER A 673 -0.43 -16.21 -2.08
N ARG A 674 -1.48 -15.60 -2.65
CA ARG A 674 -1.66 -14.15 -2.63
C ARG A 674 -3.11 -13.76 -2.38
N PRO A 675 -3.34 -12.62 -1.71
CA PRO A 675 -4.68 -12.05 -1.61
C PRO A 675 -5.11 -11.50 -2.97
N VAL A 676 -6.38 -11.69 -3.31
CA VAL A 676 -7.04 -11.09 -4.47
C VAL A 676 -8.39 -10.50 -4.08
N LEU A 677 -8.78 -9.44 -4.77
CA LEU A 677 -10.05 -8.78 -4.53
C LEU A 677 -11.21 -9.71 -4.93
N ASN A 678 -12.21 -9.79 -4.06
CA ASN A 678 -13.37 -10.63 -4.24
C ASN A 678 -14.50 -9.85 -4.92
N HIS A 679 -14.82 -10.24 -6.15
CA HIS A 679 -15.95 -9.68 -6.90
C HIS A 679 -17.16 -10.61 -6.93
N ALA A 680 -17.03 -11.80 -6.32
CA ALA A 680 -17.89 -12.91 -6.63
C ALA A 680 -19.15 -12.96 -5.76
N ARG A 681 -20.28 -13.18 -6.41
CA ARG A 681 -21.44 -13.81 -5.80
C ARG A 681 -21.35 -15.32 -6.02
N VAL A 682 -21.37 -16.09 -4.94
CA VAL A 682 -21.43 -17.55 -5.05
C VAL A 682 -22.85 -17.97 -5.37
N VAL A 683 -23.01 -18.86 -6.36
CA VAL A 683 -24.28 -19.45 -6.78
C VAL A 683 -24.13 -20.96 -6.70
N THR A 684 -24.81 -21.58 -5.74
CA THR A 684 -24.82 -23.03 -5.60
C THR A 684 -26.15 -23.57 -6.09
N THR A 685 -26.09 -24.57 -6.97
CA THR A 685 -27.27 -25.31 -7.40
C THR A 685 -27.19 -26.74 -6.87
N SER A 686 -28.29 -27.22 -6.29
CA SER A 686 -28.35 -28.56 -5.71
C SER A 686 -29.69 -29.22 -5.94
N ASN A 687 -29.69 -30.55 -6.04
CA ASN A 687 -30.91 -31.34 -6.02
C ASN A 687 -31.33 -31.70 -4.58
N TYR A 688 -30.44 -31.51 -3.60
CA TYR A 688 -30.64 -31.94 -2.22
C TYR A 688 -30.84 -30.76 -1.29
N ALA A 689 -31.96 -30.72 -0.57
CA ALA A 689 -32.27 -29.66 0.39
C ALA A 689 -31.26 -29.58 1.54
N ASN A 690 -30.71 -30.71 1.97
CA ASN A 690 -29.81 -30.81 3.13
C ASN A 690 -28.32 -30.75 2.76
N SER A 691 -27.99 -30.26 1.56
CA SER A 691 -26.61 -30.22 1.08
C SER A 691 -25.79 -29.04 1.63
N LEU A 692 -26.35 -28.19 2.48
CA LEU A 692 -25.61 -27.13 3.15
C LEU A 692 -26.15 -26.95 4.57
N LYS A 693 -25.25 -26.91 5.56
CA LYS A 693 -25.65 -26.62 6.93
C LYS A 693 -25.88 -25.11 7.09
N ILE A 694 -27.12 -24.71 7.32
CA ILE A 694 -27.48 -23.31 7.52
C ILE A 694 -27.56 -23.06 9.03
N GLU A 695 -26.83 -22.05 9.49
CA GLU A 695 -26.90 -21.61 10.89
C GLU A 695 -28.16 -20.77 11.11
N THR A 696 -28.70 -20.79 12.32
CA THR A 696 -29.83 -19.92 12.68
C THR A 696 -29.45 -18.46 12.47
N TYR A 697 -30.30 -17.71 11.77
CA TYR A 697 -30.09 -16.31 11.43
C TYR A 697 -28.89 -16.03 10.51
N ASP A 698 -28.46 -17.01 9.70
CA ASP A 698 -27.35 -16.79 8.77
C ASP A 698 -27.74 -15.77 7.69
N ARG A 699 -27.13 -14.58 7.75
CA ARG A 699 -27.38 -13.49 6.79
C ARG A 699 -26.72 -13.68 5.42
N ARG A 700 -25.86 -14.68 5.27
CA ARG A 700 -24.99 -14.85 4.08
C ARG A 700 -25.63 -15.72 3.00
N ILE A 701 -26.78 -16.33 3.29
CA ILE A 701 -27.38 -17.35 2.42
C ILE A 701 -28.76 -16.90 2.01
N PHE A 702 -28.92 -16.58 0.73
CA PHE A 702 -30.22 -16.47 0.07
C PHE A 702 -30.61 -17.85 -0.44
N PHE A 703 -31.34 -18.60 0.38
CA PHE A 703 -31.71 -19.99 0.11
C PHE A 703 -33.12 -20.04 -0.47
N ILE A 704 -33.26 -20.63 -1.66
CA ILE A 704 -34.52 -20.66 -2.40
C ILE A 704 -34.73 -22.05 -2.99
N ARG A 705 -35.94 -22.58 -2.83
CA ARG A 705 -36.42 -23.69 -3.65
C ARG A 705 -36.95 -23.12 -4.96
N CYS A 706 -36.51 -23.70 -6.08
CA CYS A 706 -36.98 -23.37 -7.40
C CYS A 706 -38.50 -23.48 -7.42
N GLY A 707 -39.18 -22.41 -7.82
CA GLY A 707 -40.64 -22.42 -7.99
C GLY A 707 -41.11 -23.28 -9.16
N ILE A 708 -40.18 -23.69 -10.03
CA ILE A 708 -40.42 -24.71 -11.05
C ILE A 708 -40.17 -26.09 -10.44
N ASP A 709 -41.17 -26.96 -10.54
CA ASP A 709 -41.17 -28.38 -10.15
C ASP A 709 -41.54 -29.27 -11.36
N LEU A 710 -41.64 -30.57 -11.17
CA LEU A 710 -42.06 -31.50 -12.23
C LEU A 710 -43.51 -31.28 -12.71
N GLU A 711 -44.40 -30.73 -11.87
CA GLU A 711 -45.81 -30.55 -12.19
C GLU A 711 -46.06 -29.30 -13.03
N ASN A 712 -45.27 -28.25 -12.81
CA ASN A 712 -45.39 -26.95 -13.49
C ASN A 712 -44.25 -26.66 -14.48
N LYS A 713 -43.42 -27.67 -14.76
CA LYS A 713 -42.28 -27.58 -15.68
C LYS A 713 -42.72 -27.07 -17.06
N PRO A 714 -42.15 -25.96 -17.57
CA PRO A 714 -42.39 -25.52 -18.94
C PRO A 714 -41.99 -26.57 -19.98
N GLU A 715 -42.60 -26.47 -21.16
CA GLU A 715 -42.28 -27.33 -22.31
C GLU A 715 -40.80 -27.22 -22.73
N PRO A 716 -40.21 -28.26 -23.33
CA PRO A 716 -38.80 -28.26 -23.75
C PRO A 716 -38.39 -27.07 -24.62
N GLU A 717 -39.28 -26.61 -25.51
CA GLU A 717 -39.06 -25.46 -26.40
C GLU A 717 -38.81 -24.16 -25.62
N TYR A 718 -39.45 -24.02 -24.47
CA TYR A 718 -39.24 -22.86 -23.59
C TYR A 718 -37.79 -22.80 -23.09
N TYR A 719 -37.21 -23.95 -22.71
CA TYR A 719 -35.83 -24.05 -22.26
C TYR A 719 -34.82 -23.97 -23.40
N ALA A 720 -35.15 -24.46 -24.59
CA ALA A 720 -34.33 -24.30 -25.79
C ALA A 720 -34.15 -22.81 -26.11
N ASP A 721 -35.26 -22.06 -26.19
CA ASP A 721 -35.25 -20.62 -26.46
C ASP A 721 -34.51 -19.82 -25.37
N LEU A 722 -34.70 -20.18 -24.08
CA LEU A 722 -33.89 -19.61 -23.00
C LEU A 722 -32.40 -19.92 -23.15
N THR A 723 -32.05 -21.14 -23.53
CA THR A 723 -30.66 -21.52 -23.76
C THR A 723 -30.05 -20.71 -24.89
N ASP A 724 -30.80 -20.50 -25.98
CA ASP A 724 -30.40 -19.65 -27.11
C ASP A 724 -30.20 -18.19 -26.68
N ILE A 725 -31.12 -17.63 -25.88
CA ILE A 725 -30.96 -16.28 -25.31
C ILE A 725 -29.70 -16.20 -24.43
N THR A 726 -29.50 -17.16 -23.53
CA THR A 726 -28.38 -17.13 -22.56
C THR A 726 -27.02 -17.41 -23.20
N GLY A 727 -27.00 -18.12 -24.32
CA GLY A 727 -25.82 -18.43 -25.12
C GLY A 727 -25.41 -17.33 -26.09
N ASP A 728 -26.33 -16.44 -26.49
CA ASP A 728 -26.05 -15.30 -27.36
C ASP A 728 -25.86 -14.00 -26.56
N PRO A 729 -24.63 -13.43 -26.53
CA PRO A 729 -24.37 -12.19 -25.81
C PRO A 729 -25.20 -11.00 -26.26
N LEU A 730 -25.59 -10.92 -27.54
CA LEU A 730 -26.37 -9.81 -28.08
C LEU A 730 -27.82 -9.84 -27.58
N ARG A 731 -28.41 -11.03 -27.48
CA ARG A 731 -29.76 -11.25 -26.94
C ARG A 731 -29.77 -10.99 -25.44
N LEU A 732 -28.85 -11.61 -24.69
CA LEU A 732 -28.77 -11.46 -23.23
C LEU A 732 -28.43 -10.03 -22.77
N ALA A 733 -27.76 -9.22 -23.61
CA ALA A 733 -27.49 -7.81 -23.33
C ALA A 733 -28.76 -6.98 -23.09
N THR A 734 -29.92 -7.43 -23.58
CA THR A 734 -31.19 -6.75 -23.28
C THR A 734 -31.55 -6.86 -21.80
N PHE A 735 -31.32 -8.01 -21.17
CA PHE A 735 -31.54 -8.17 -19.74
C PHE A 735 -30.55 -7.31 -18.93
N TRP A 736 -29.28 -7.24 -19.35
CA TRP A 736 -28.31 -6.33 -18.75
C TRP A 736 -28.76 -4.86 -18.78
N ARG A 737 -29.24 -4.38 -19.94
CA ARG A 737 -29.77 -3.01 -20.09
C ARG A 737 -30.94 -2.75 -19.13
N HIS A 738 -31.88 -3.70 -19.04
CA HIS A 738 -33.00 -3.62 -18.10
C HIS A 738 -32.52 -3.50 -16.65
N LEU A 739 -31.55 -4.32 -16.23
CA LEU A 739 -30.98 -4.29 -14.87
C LEU A 739 -30.21 -2.99 -14.59
N ARG A 740 -29.53 -2.42 -15.60
CA ARG A 740 -28.82 -1.14 -15.48
C ARG A 740 -29.76 0.03 -15.18
N GLU A 741 -30.99 -0.01 -15.67
CA GLU A 741 -32.01 1.05 -15.53
C GLU A 741 -32.97 0.83 -14.36
N ARG A 742 -32.92 -0.34 -13.73
CA ARG A 742 -33.81 -0.72 -12.64
C ARG A 742 -33.55 0.12 -11.38
N ASP A 743 -34.62 0.66 -10.77
CA ASP A 743 -34.51 1.35 -9.48
C ASP A 743 -34.19 0.37 -8.36
N VAL A 744 -33.06 0.59 -7.69
CA VAL A 744 -32.57 -0.18 -6.53
C VAL A 744 -32.46 0.67 -5.27
N SER A 745 -33.11 1.84 -5.21
CA SER A 745 -33.08 2.73 -4.05
C SER A 745 -33.60 2.08 -2.75
N GLY A 746 -34.50 1.10 -2.87
CA GLY A 746 -35.00 0.30 -1.74
C GLY A 746 -34.18 -0.95 -1.41
N TYR A 747 -33.10 -1.24 -2.16
CA TYR A 747 -32.26 -2.41 -1.94
C TYR A 747 -31.12 -2.08 -0.97
N GLU A 748 -31.09 -2.79 0.17
CA GLU A 748 -30.07 -2.61 1.20
C GLU A 748 -29.09 -3.79 1.20
N VAL A 749 -27.89 -3.58 0.65
CA VAL A 749 -26.85 -4.63 0.56
C VAL A 749 -26.43 -5.21 1.92
N ALA A 750 -26.52 -4.42 2.99
CA ALA A 750 -26.15 -4.85 4.34
C ALA A 750 -27.27 -5.66 5.02
N LYS A 751 -28.49 -5.63 4.48
CA LYS A 751 -29.65 -6.32 5.03
C LYS A 751 -29.60 -7.79 4.65
N ALA A 752 -29.92 -8.66 5.60
CA ALA A 752 -30.02 -10.09 5.32
C ALA A 752 -31.06 -10.35 4.21
N PRO A 753 -30.81 -11.33 3.32
CA PRO A 753 -31.77 -11.70 2.31
C PRO A 753 -33.06 -12.23 2.95
N PRO A 754 -34.22 -12.13 2.26
CA PRO A 754 -35.48 -12.69 2.73
C PRO A 754 -35.34 -14.16 3.12
N VAL A 755 -35.94 -14.53 4.25
CA VAL A 755 -35.97 -15.92 4.73
C VAL A 755 -37.12 -16.65 4.04
N SER A 756 -36.78 -17.64 3.21
CA SER A 756 -37.77 -18.55 2.62
C SER A 756 -38.20 -19.61 3.64
N VAL A 757 -39.32 -20.27 3.37
CA VAL A 757 -39.82 -21.36 4.22
C VAL A 757 -38.80 -22.49 4.25
N GLU A 758 -38.17 -22.74 3.11
CA GLU A 758 -37.18 -23.81 2.92
C GLU A 758 -35.85 -23.47 3.59
N LYS A 759 -35.47 -22.19 3.64
CA LYS A 759 -34.33 -21.75 4.45
C LYS A 759 -34.59 -22.05 5.92
N LEU A 760 -35.77 -21.70 6.42
CA LEU A 760 -36.13 -21.90 7.80
C LEU A 760 -36.22 -23.40 8.16
N GLU A 761 -36.77 -24.23 7.25
CA GLU A 761 -36.74 -25.68 7.37
C GLU A 761 -35.30 -26.20 7.46
N ALA A 762 -34.39 -25.75 6.59
CA ALA A 762 -32.99 -26.15 6.59
C ALA A 762 -32.20 -25.67 7.83
N GLU A 763 -32.51 -24.48 8.35
CA GLU A 763 -31.94 -23.98 9.61
C GLU A 763 -32.37 -24.85 10.79
N ILE A 764 -33.66 -25.21 10.85
CA ILE A 764 -34.23 -26.01 11.94
C ILE A 764 -33.74 -27.45 11.85
N SER A 765 -33.84 -28.08 10.67
CA SER A 765 -33.39 -29.47 10.46
C SER A 765 -31.88 -29.64 10.70
N GLY A 766 -31.09 -28.59 10.43
CA GLY A 766 -29.65 -28.56 10.67
C GLY A 766 -29.23 -28.39 12.14
N MET A 767 -30.17 -28.16 13.07
CA MET A 767 -29.88 -28.07 14.50
C MET A 767 -29.44 -29.44 15.04
N THR A 768 -28.29 -29.47 15.71
CA THR A 768 -27.69 -30.71 16.23
C THR A 768 -28.36 -31.20 17.50
N ASP A 769 -28.97 -30.30 18.29
CA ASP A 769 -29.70 -30.69 19.49
C ASP A 769 -31.19 -30.92 19.16
N PRO A 770 -31.69 -32.15 19.35
CA PRO A 770 -33.10 -32.48 19.11
C PRO A 770 -34.08 -31.61 19.91
N TRP A 771 -33.70 -31.16 21.12
CA TRP A 771 -34.54 -30.26 21.91
C TRP A 771 -34.70 -28.90 21.23
N GLU A 772 -33.64 -28.35 20.64
CA GLU A 772 -33.71 -27.07 19.93
C GLU A 772 -34.48 -27.22 18.63
N ARG A 773 -34.17 -28.28 17.86
CA ARG A 773 -34.80 -28.60 16.58
C ARG A 773 -36.32 -28.74 16.68
N HIS A 774 -36.78 -29.67 17.52
CA HIS A 774 -38.22 -29.94 17.65
C HIS A 774 -38.97 -28.80 18.34
N MET A 775 -38.32 -28.07 19.25
CA MET A 775 -38.94 -26.88 19.84
C MET A 775 -39.13 -25.79 18.79
N ALA A 776 -38.12 -25.52 17.95
CA ALA A 776 -38.24 -24.56 16.87
C ALA A 776 -39.34 -24.97 15.86
N ALA A 777 -39.38 -26.24 15.44
CA ALA A 777 -40.44 -26.76 14.59
C ALA A 777 -41.84 -26.59 15.20
N ALA A 778 -42.01 -26.96 16.48
CA ALA A 778 -43.29 -26.81 17.18
C ALA A 778 -43.72 -25.34 17.33
N LEU A 779 -42.78 -24.43 17.61
CA LEU A 779 -43.05 -22.99 17.67
C LEU A 779 -43.47 -22.43 16.29
N GLU A 780 -42.85 -22.90 15.20
CA GLU A 780 -43.28 -22.55 13.84
C GLU A 780 -44.68 -23.10 13.51
N THR A 781 -45.03 -24.30 13.97
CA THR A 781 -46.40 -24.83 13.85
C THR A 781 -47.41 -23.87 14.49
N LEU A 782 -47.12 -23.39 15.70
CA LEU A 782 -47.97 -22.45 16.43
C LEU A 782 -48.08 -21.10 15.71
N ARG A 783 -46.96 -20.56 15.20
CA ARG A 783 -46.91 -19.31 14.43
C ARG A 783 -47.75 -19.41 13.15
N ALA A 784 -47.63 -20.51 12.42
CA ALA A 784 -48.37 -20.74 11.18
C ALA A 784 -49.89 -20.83 11.41
N ALA A 785 -50.32 -21.27 12.59
CA ALA A 785 -51.71 -21.26 13.01
C ALA A 785 -52.19 -19.91 13.58
N ASN A 786 -51.36 -18.85 13.49
CA ASN A 786 -51.60 -17.53 14.09
C ASN A 786 -51.89 -17.60 15.60
N ARG A 787 -51.26 -18.54 16.32
CA ARG A 787 -51.33 -18.60 17.78
C ARG A 787 -50.26 -17.70 18.38
N GLU A 788 -50.62 -17.00 19.45
CA GLU A 788 -49.77 -16.01 20.16
C GLU A 788 -49.40 -16.49 21.56
N LEU A 789 -50.22 -17.37 22.14
CA LEU A 789 -50.14 -17.97 23.46
C LEU A 789 -50.08 -19.49 23.37
N PHE A 790 -49.36 -20.11 24.31
CA PHE A 790 -49.31 -21.56 24.49
C PHE A 790 -48.89 -21.89 25.92
N ASP A 791 -49.08 -23.13 26.35
CA ASP A 791 -48.46 -23.64 27.58
C ASP A 791 -47.38 -24.71 27.29
N LEU A 792 -46.59 -25.03 28.32
CA LEU A 792 -45.49 -26.00 28.17
C LEU A 792 -45.97 -27.42 27.87
N LYS A 793 -47.19 -27.79 28.27
CA LYS A 793 -47.73 -29.14 28.02
C LYS A 793 -48.06 -29.30 26.54
N GLU A 794 -48.70 -28.30 25.95
CA GLU A 794 -48.98 -28.23 24.53
C GLU A 794 -47.69 -28.22 23.71
N LEU A 795 -46.74 -27.36 24.06
CA LEU A 795 -45.46 -27.28 23.35
C LEU A 795 -44.71 -28.62 23.40
N ALA A 796 -44.65 -29.27 24.57
CA ALA A 796 -44.02 -30.58 24.72
C ALA A 796 -44.71 -31.69 23.90
N GLY A 797 -46.04 -31.67 23.85
CA GLY A 797 -46.82 -32.59 23.02
C GLY A 797 -46.48 -32.42 21.53
N LEU A 798 -46.47 -31.18 21.05
CA LEU A 798 -46.08 -30.86 19.68
C LEU A 798 -44.64 -31.30 19.37
N MET A 799 -43.69 -31.03 20.26
CA MET A 799 -42.30 -31.46 20.09
C MET A 799 -42.17 -32.99 19.98
N THR A 800 -42.98 -33.73 20.74
CA THR A 800 -43.02 -35.20 20.70
C THR A 800 -43.55 -35.69 19.35
N ASP A 801 -44.60 -35.06 18.84
CA ASP A 801 -45.13 -35.35 17.50
C ASP A 801 -44.12 -34.99 16.40
N MET A 802 -43.42 -33.86 16.51
CA MET A 802 -42.39 -33.46 15.55
C MET A 802 -41.25 -34.49 15.47
N ALA A 803 -40.83 -35.07 16.60
CA ALA A 803 -39.77 -36.07 16.62
C ALA A 803 -40.17 -37.40 15.96
N GLU A 804 -41.43 -37.81 16.14
CA GLU A 804 -41.99 -38.98 15.45
C GLU A 804 -42.13 -38.74 13.94
N ASN A 805 -42.62 -37.56 13.57
CA ASN A 805 -42.77 -37.17 12.16
C ASN A 805 -41.41 -37.06 11.46
N GLU A 806 -40.39 -36.44 12.09
CA GLU A 806 -39.04 -36.36 11.54
C GLU A 806 -38.46 -37.76 11.28
N HIS A 807 -38.62 -38.68 12.24
CA HIS A 807 -38.18 -40.06 12.07
C HIS A 807 -38.88 -40.74 10.88
N ALA A 808 -40.20 -40.60 10.76
CA ALA A 808 -40.97 -41.17 9.66
C ALA A 808 -40.57 -40.57 8.30
N ASN A 809 -40.51 -39.24 8.19
CA ASN A 809 -40.26 -38.53 6.93
C ASN A 809 -38.80 -38.62 6.46
N THR A 810 -37.86 -38.89 7.39
CA THR A 810 -36.47 -39.17 7.04
C THR A 810 -36.20 -40.66 6.80
N ASN A 811 -37.24 -41.49 6.75
CA ASN A 811 -37.14 -42.95 6.62
C ASN A 811 -36.21 -43.58 7.67
N GLY A 812 -36.23 -43.05 8.89
CA GLY A 812 -35.40 -43.51 10.00
C GLY A 812 -33.94 -43.04 9.98
N THR A 813 -33.53 -42.21 9.02
CA THR A 813 -32.17 -41.64 8.98
C THR A 813 -31.86 -40.83 10.23
N VAL A 814 -32.87 -40.15 10.78
CA VAL A 814 -32.80 -39.46 12.06
C VAL A 814 -33.71 -40.20 13.04
N ASP A 815 -33.16 -40.74 14.13
CA ASP A 815 -33.94 -41.33 15.22
C ASP A 815 -33.64 -40.61 16.54
N ASP A 816 -34.31 -39.48 16.71
CA ASP A 816 -34.26 -38.66 17.92
C ASP A 816 -35.59 -38.68 18.70
N ARG A 817 -36.42 -39.69 18.44
CA ARG A 817 -37.73 -39.89 19.07
C ARG A 817 -37.59 -39.93 20.58
N ARG A 818 -38.37 -39.08 21.25
CA ARG A 818 -38.45 -39.02 22.71
C ARG A 818 -39.72 -38.28 23.13
N GLU A 819 -40.19 -38.61 24.32
CA GLU A 819 -41.25 -37.85 24.97
C GLU A 819 -40.63 -36.62 25.65
N TYR A 820 -41.04 -35.43 25.23
CA TYR A 820 -40.50 -34.18 25.79
C TYR A 820 -41.25 -33.78 27.06
N ASN A 821 -40.51 -33.34 28.08
CA ASN A 821 -41.08 -32.79 29.31
C ASN A 821 -40.20 -31.66 29.88
N PHE A 822 -40.75 -30.44 29.96
CA PHE A 822 -40.03 -29.26 30.45
C PHE A 822 -39.71 -29.28 31.95
N GLY A 823 -40.41 -30.09 32.76
CA GLY A 823 -40.30 -30.10 34.22
C GLY A 823 -38.90 -30.43 34.76
N ASN A 824 -38.08 -31.14 33.97
CA ASN A 824 -36.75 -31.61 34.39
C ASN A 824 -35.59 -30.99 33.58
N ASN A 825 -35.86 -30.03 32.68
CA ASN A 825 -34.84 -29.51 31.78
C ASN A 825 -34.72 -27.97 31.82
N PRO A 826 -33.88 -27.41 32.72
CA PRO A 826 -33.65 -25.96 32.81
C PRO A 826 -33.08 -25.36 31.51
N ALA A 827 -32.30 -26.13 30.74
CA ALA A 827 -31.73 -25.66 29.48
C ALA A 827 -32.81 -25.42 28.42
N ALA A 828 -33.81 -26.30 28.34
CA ALA A 828 -34.97 -26.11 27.46
C ALA A 828 -35.73 -24.81 27.78
N SER A 829 -35.93 -24.53 29.07
CA SER A 829 -36.57 -23.28 29.51
C SER A 829 -35.75 -22.03 29.13
N LYS A 830 -34.41 -22.11 29.25
CA LYS A 830 -33.51 -21.02 28.83
C LYS A 830 -33.55 -20.78 27.32
N ARG A 831 -33.70 -21.85 26.52
CA ARG A 831 -33.84 -21.76 25.07
C ARG A 831 -35.18 -21.14 24.67
N LEU A 832 -36.28 -21.62 25.27
CA LEU A 832 -37.62 -21.08 25.05
C LEU A 832 -37.68 -19.58 25.36
N ALA A 833 -36.96 -19.14 26.40
CA ALA A 833 -36.90 -17.74 26.78
C ALA A 833 -36.37 -16.81 25.67
N ARG A 834 -35.66 -17.33 24.64
CA ARG A 834 -35.21 -16.55 23.47
C ARG A 834 -36.37 -16.19 22.53
N GLU A 835 -37.34 -17.08 22.39
CA GLU A 835 -38.46 -16.96 21.43
C GLU A 835 -39.75 -16.49 22.09
N ALA A 836 -39.94 -16.83 23.36
CA ALA A 836 -41.17 -16.60 24.11
C ALA A 836 -40.89 -16.04 25.50
N THR A 837 -41.90 -15.38 26.08
CA THR A 837 -41.85 -14.81 27.43
C THR A 837 -42.88 -15.51 28.30
N LYS A 838 -42.48 -15.93 29.51
CA LYS A 838 -43.43 -16.44 30.51
C LYS A 838 -44.37 -15.29 30.91
N ILE A 839 -45.67 -15.47 30.68
CA ILE A 839 -46.69 -14.47 31.04
C ILE A 839 -47.09 -14.69 32.48
N LYS A 840 -47.53 -15.91 32.81
CA LYS A 840 -48.08 -16.22 34.13
C LYS A 840 -47.93 -17.69 34.48
N GLU A 841 -47.71 -17.97 35.76
CA GLU A 841 -47.87 -19.30 36.33
C GLU A 841 -49.26 -19.42 36.93
N ILE A 842 -50.05 -20.35 36.41
CA ILE A 842 -51.44 -20.51 36.81
C ILE A 842 -51.51 -21.62 37.85
N ARG A 843 -52.04 -21.29 39.04
CA ARG A 843 -52.24 -22.23 40.14
C ARG A 843 -53.72 -22.33 40.49
N SER A 844 -54.16 -23.54 40.84
CA SER A 844 -55.50 -23.82 41.39
C SER A 844 -55.35 -24.77 42.58
N ASN A 845 -55.93 -24.41 43.74
CA ASN A 845 -55.83 -25.18 44.99
C ASN A 845 -54.39 -25.57 45.36
N GLY A 846 -53.43 -24.66 45.15
CA GLY A 846 -52.01 -24.90 45.42
C GLY A 846 -51.28 -25.75 44.37
N LYS A 847 -51.97 -26.42 43.45
CA LYS A 847 -51.36 -27.12 42.31
C LYS A 847 -51.10 -26.18 41.14
N CYS A 848 -49.90 -26.26 40.55
CA CYS A 848 -49.59 -25.58 39.29
C CYS A 848 -50.38 -26.25 38.16
N LEU A 849 -51.28 -25.49 37.53
CA LEU A 849 -52.05 -25.93 36.36
C LEU A 849 -51.21 -25.80 35.08
N GLY A 850 -50.30 -24.83 35.01
CA GLY A 850 -49.41 -24.66 33.87
C GLY A 850 -48.70 -23.30 33.87
N ASN A 851 -47.59 -23.25 33.12
CA ASN A 851 -46.92 -21.99 32.78
C ASN A 851 -47.37 -21.57 31.38
N VAL A 852 -47.98 -20.39 31.28
CA VAL A 852 -48.43 -19.81 30.01
C VAL A 852 -47.35 -18.88 29.46
N TYR A 853 -47.02 -19.05 28.20
CA TYR A 853 -46.03 -18.29 27.45
C TYR A 853 -46.71 -17.55 26.30
N GLY A 854 -46.13 -16.43 25.91
CA GLY A 854 -46.46 -15.74 24.66
C GLY A 854 -45.23 -15.47 23.83
N PHE A 855 -45.37 -15.48 22.50
CA PHE A 855 -44.27 -15.13 21.59
C PHE A 855 -43.79 -13.70 21.82
N ARG A 856 -42.47 -13.46 21.78
CA ARG A 856 -41.91 -12.11 21.98
C ARG A 856 -42.43 -11.07 20.98
N THR A 857 -42.84 -11.50 19.79
CA THR A 857 -43.51 -10.66 18.78
C THR A 857 -44.88 -10.15 19.23
N ALA A 858 -45.57 -10.87 20.11
CA ALA A 858 -46.88 -10.52 20.66
C ALA A 858 -46.78 -9.68 21.96
N ARG A 859 -45.90 -8.67 21.98
CA ARG A 859 -45.56 -7.89 23.19
C ARG A 859 -46.79 -7.25 23.86
N GLN A 860 -47.71 -6.69 23.07
CA GLN A 860 -48.93 -6.06 23.60
C GLN A 860 -49.81 -7.05 24.35
N ILE A 861 -49.92 -8.28 23.84
CA ILE A 861 -50.70 -9.35 24.45
C ILE A 861 -50.03 -9.86 25.72
N ILE A 862 -48.71 -10.05 25.69
CA ILE A 862 -47.92 -10.41 26.86
C ILE A 862 -48.14 -9.40 27.98
N ASP A 863 -48.00 -8.10 27.70
CA ASP A 863 -48.10 -7.05 28.71
C ASP A 863 -49.54 -6.92 29.26
N ARG A 864 -50.55 -7.07 28.39
CA ARG A 864 -51.96 -7.13 28.80
C ARG A 864 -52.22 -8.29 29.77
N PHE A 865 -51.70 -9.48 29.49
CA PHE A 865 -52.00 -10.68 30.27
C PHE A 865 -51.13 -10.88 31.52
N LYS A 866 -50.00 -10.18 31.65
CA LYS A 866 -49.20 -10.17 32.89
C LYS A 866 -50.01 -9.69 34.11
N ILE A 867 -50.89 -8.71 33.91
CA ILE A 867 -51.72 -8.13 34.99
C ILE A 867 -53.14 -8.71 35.03
N ALA A 868 -53.53 -9.52 34.04
CA ALA A 868 -54.87 -10.08 33.94
C ALA A 868 -55.12 -11.17 35.00
N SER A 869 -56.40 -11.46 35.28
CA SER A 869 -56.79 -12.56 36.17
C SER A 869 -56.40 -13.92 35.56
N ASN A 870 -56.18 -14.95 36.40
CA ASN A 870 -55.84 -16.30 35.91
C ASN A 870 -56.91 -16.84 34.94
N ARG A 871 -58.18 -16.53 35.21
CA ARG A 871 -59.31 -16.90 34.35
C ARG A 871 -59.20 -16.26 32.96
N ALA A 872 -58.91 -14.96 32.88
CA ALA A 872 -58.76 -14.27 31.61
C ALA A 872 -57.58 -14.81 30.78
N VAL A 873 -56.48 -15.20 31.43
CA VAL A 873 -55.33 -15.83 30.75
C VAL A 873 -55.70 -17.20 30.19
N LEU A 874 -56.45 -18.03 30.95
CA LEU A 874 -56.92 -19.33 30.48
C LEU A 874 -57.92 -19.20 29.33
N GLU A 875 -58.90 -18.29 29.43
CA GLU A 875 -59.86 -18.04 28.35
C GLU A 875 -59.15 -17.61 27.06
N ALA A 876 -58.10 -16.77 27.16
CA ALA A 876 -57.30 -16.37 26.01
C ALA A 876 -56.45 -17.52 25.43
N LEU A 877 -55.88 -18.37 26.29
CA LEU A 877 -55.16 -19.57 25.86
C LEU A 877 -56.10 -20.55 25.13
N ASP A 878 -57.32 -20.74 25.63
CA ASP A 878 -58.32 -21.61 25.00
C ASP A 878 -58.81 -21.04 23.67
N GLN A 879 -58.95 -19.70 23.54
CA GLN A 879 -59.22 -19.03 22.27
C GLN A 879 -58.11 -19.28 21.25
N ASP A 880 -56.84 -19.21 21.65
CA ASP A 880 -55.72 -19.54 20.76
C ASP A 880 -55.70 -21.02 20.38
N ARG A 881 -56.02 -21.92 21.33
CA ARG A 881 -56.15 -23.35 21.04
C ARG A 881 -57.29 -23.69 20.10
N ALA A 882 -58.32 -22.86 20.04
CA ALA A 882 -59.41 -23.02 19.09
C ALA A 882 -58.99 -22.73 17.64
N LYS A 883 -57.88 -21.99 17.42
CA LYS A 883 -57.28 -21.79 16.08
C LYS A 883 -56.66 -23.12 15.64
N PRO A 884 -57.22 -23.86 14.68
CA PRO A 884 -56.77 -25.23 14.40
C PRO A 884 -55.32 -25.27 13.92
N LEU A 885 -54.54 -26.21 14.45
CA LEU A 885 -53.23 -26.52 13.87
C LEU A 885 -53.44 -27.25 12.55
N SER A 886 -52.71 -26.84 11.51
CA SER A 886 -52.71 -27.55 10.24
C SER A 886 -52.23 -28.99 10.45
N ARG A 887 -52.92 -29.96 9.82
CA ARG A 887 -52.44 -31.36 9.78
C ARG A 887 -51.17 -31.51 8.94
N VAL A 888 -50.89 -30.52 8.09
CA VAL A 888 -49.68 -30.45 7.28
C VAL A 888 -48.80 -29.38 7.90
N HIS A 889 -47.67 -29.79 8.49
CA HIS A 889 -46.66 -28.86 8.98
C HIS A 889 -46.16 -28.00 7.81
N VAL A 890 -45.74 -26.76 8.09
CA VAL A 890 -45.16 -25.86 7.07
C VAL A 890 -43.87 -26.42 6.45
N PHE A 891 -43.26 -27.37 7.14
CA PHE A 891 -42.01 -28.02 6.78
C PHE A 891 -42.31 -29.50 6.54
N PRO A 892 -42.14 -29.99 5.29
CA PRO A 892 -42.36 -31.39 4.96
C PRO A 892 -41.66 -32.39 5.90
N ILE A 893 -40.45 -32.09 6.37
CA ILE A 893 -39.71 -33.01 7.26
C ILE A 893 -40.42 -33.27 8.60
N PHE A 894 -41.21 -32.33 9.09
CA PHE A 894 -41.97 -32.47 10.34
C PHE A 894 -43.47 -32.69 10.10
N ALA A 895 -43.90 -32.83 8.83
CA ALA A 895 -45.30 -33.00 8.48
C ALA A 895 -45.81 -34.38 8.89
N GLY A 896 -47.03 -34.44 9.42
CA GLY A 896 -47.63 -35.69 9.85
C GLY A 896 -48.81 -35.43 10.77
N PRO A 897 -49.64 -36.46 11.01
CA PRO A 897 -50.75 -36.33 11.93
C PRO A 897 -50.20 -36.02 13.33
N LEU A 898 -50.53 -34.84 13.85
CA LEU A 898 -50.36 -34.56 15.28
C LEU A 898 -51.16 -35.60 16.04
N ARG A 899 -50.54 -36.29 17.01
CA ARG A 899 -51.29 -37.22 17.87
C ARG A 899 -52.36 -36.35 18.48
N SER A 900 -53.64 -36.68 18.24
CA SER A 900 -54.71 -35.98 18.93
C SER A 900 -54.33 -36.04 20.40
N THR A 901 -54.07 -34.90 21.02
CA THR A 901 -53.82 -34.83 22.46
C THR A 901 -55.10 -35.37 23.07
N GLY A 902 -55.15 -36.68 23.27
CA GLY A 902 -56.32 -37.37 23.73
C GLY A 902 -56.71 -36.67 25.01
N ARG A 903 -57.95 -36.19 25.06
CA ARG A 903 -58.61 -35.92 26.32
C ARG A 903 -58.40 -37.15 27.19
N GLN A 904 -57.49 -37.04 28.16
CA GLN A 904 -57.58 -37.81 29.40
C GLN A 904 -58.71 -37.23 30.23
#